data_AF-A0A9P6V3Y8-F1
#
_entry.id   AF-A0A9P6V3Y8-F1
#
_cell.length_a   1.000
_cell.length_b   1.000
_cell.length_c   1.000
_cell.angle_alpha   90.00
_cell.angle_beta   90.00
_cell.angle_gamma   90.00
#
_symmetry.space_group_name_H-M   'P 1'
#
loop_
_entity.id
_entity.type
_entity.pdbx_description
1 polymer ?
#
loop_
_entity_poly.entity_id
_entity_poly.type
_entity_poly.pdbx_seq_one_letter_code
_entity_poly.pdbx_strand_id
1 'polypeptide(L)'
;MTDKCLNLFCLVDGLPTARAFSTKISSADTVGDLKKLIKAEQNPAFNDITVDQLTLWRVSIPVADDNHDDNGEEEEDLPILLDNVPKNDKKRLKAVTQKITDIFDYGPAEKTIHIVVQRPPPAPAPVTARPSTPQLKSVPNNLIEQELAVILEGIGHHVITDPIDLKDVEAHQKRRLGPFFKRTLPYHRTAKEFKLVMLGLELDKKARTTASETTISETLLSIVEDEISAISGNRVVAMVAPSGSGKTATVIDLATKHFVIYCVCSTPRAAISPDFNDPNFVKLARDVEKMYAAVVDEEQGNQFAIDEKVKERARERVELEILARQLFLQLLFNHTPDLEPRQFFLEQTTTEGASAIGTLVNTLQEYDASTIEKFLKATQTKLHIHLKNRRLGLVIAVDEAQITENGILAGKLISPSALTGNSKNRDAILDGKNQVLPEYRRGFLTPLSAALSGMQATVVILGTALSLQNADHVYSALDKTVNFTRITDFPQFDSNEVNEMISDLVDLSGCEIPPAKRRKLSGRARFSLGIINRLIVTETQFSKQAALNCAIDRTIEHVKRGLRDGVRAILASDSTGEAARLLSRMVLAYHLQDAKISFSSQQQSDFVDKALCKLRQHPDGVHLIMDEPIVVDAVEEELRASGKDPAFTEYLDELYQIVTNFGVASTSKGDALEPLVRRSLQRFNGFHLLQINGVNTANGFGYTNRGVAADLAFLTECPPNKMLIANLGTRPDGAWFFSDKRYAGSLAIKFYSSSVPQDTHTDNETSSDIRACFLKKDGSPNATLANFRHEFETSGIPSGLRGILRIHIELPDVQNGMPATHIRTDPATGVEDVMVYINLSNMDDFFFEGIEEHRGDVVKLKNIIRFVCQK
;
A
#
# COMPACT_ATOMS: atom_id res chain seq x y z
N MET A 1 51.80 24.74 27.29
CA MET A 1 50.51 24.27 26.71
C MET A 1 49.42 24.80 27.61
N THR A 2 48.59 25.72 27.12
CA THR A 2 47.51 26.33 27.90
C THR A 2 46.39 25.31 28.11
N ASP A 3 46.06 25.06 29.37
CA ASP A 3 45.02 24.11 29.77
C ASP A 3 43.65 24.60 29.26
N LYS A 4 43.13 23.98 28.20
CA LYS A 4 41.89 24.41 27.55
C LYS A 4 40.70 23.90 28.37
N CYS A 5 39.95 24.79 29.00
CA CYS A 5 38.70 24.44 29.68
C CYS A 5 37.56 24.29 28.65
N LEU A 6 36.80 23.20 28.74
CA LEU A 6 35.66 22.89 27.88
C LEU A 6 34.37 23.08 28.66
N ASN A 7 33.34 23.57 27.99
CA ASN A 7 31.97 23.64 28.52
C ASN A 7 31.14 22.53 27.88
N LEU A 8 30.68 21.56 28.67
CA LEU A 8 29.91 20.41 28.18
C LEU A 8 28.44 20.52 28.61
N PHE A 9 27.49 20.42 27.67
CA PHE A 9 26.08 20.29 27.99
C PHE A 9 25.72 18.82 28.24
N CYS A 10 25.13 18.60 29.42
CA CYS A 10 24.78 17.31 29.98
C CYS A 10 23.27 17.20 30.13
N LEU A 11 22.69 16.04 29.84
CA LEU A 11 21.28 15.74 30.03
C LEU A 11 21.12 14.40 30.76
N VAL A 12 20.18 14.31 31.70
CA VAL A 12 19.84 13.03 32.35
C VAL A 12 18.89 12.27 31.43
N ASP A 13 19.18 10.98 31.21
CA ASP A 13 18.37 10.10 30.36
C ASP A 13 16.89 10.11 30.78
N GLY A 14 15.99 10.33 29.81
CA GLY A 14 14.55 10.44 30.05
C GLY A 14 14.05 11.82 30.50
N LEU A 15 14.89 12.86 30.45
CA LEU A 15 14.47 14.26 30.66
C LEU A 15 14.42 15.04 29.33
N PRO A 16 13.59 16.10 29.23
CA PRO A 16 13.51 16.97 28.05
C PRO A 16 14.71 17.92 27.95
N THR A 17 14.94 18.51 26.76
CA THR A 17 16.16 19.31 26.50
C THR A 17 16.27 20.56 27.38
N ALA A 18 15.15 21.18 27.79
CA ALA A 18 15.14 22.31 28.74
C ALA A 18 15.63 21.95 30.16
N ARG A 19 15.87 20.67 30.45
CA ARG A 19 16.50 20.21 31.71
C ARG A 19 18.00 19.94 31.57
N ALA A 20 18.59 20.22 30.40
CA ALA A 20 20.03 20.14 30.21
C ALA A 20 20.77 21.16 31.09
N PHE A 21 21.99 20.81 31.50
CA PHE A 21 22.84 21.64 32.35
C PHE A 21 24.27 21.64 31.82
N SER A 22 25.04 22.69 32.11
CA SER A 22 26.41 22.84 31.62
C SER A 22 27.44 22.56 32.70
N THR A 23 28.43 21.72 32.40
CA THR A 23 29.55 21.42 33.30
C THR A 23 30.87 21.87 32.67
N LYS A 24 31.65 22.67 33.41
CA LYS A 24 32.99 23.12 32.98
C LYS A 24 34.07 22.13 33.44
N ILE A 25 34.94 21.71 32.54
CA ILE A 25 35.98 20.71 32.83
C ILE A 25 37.28 21.03 32.07
N SER A 26 38.45 20.74 32.64
CA SER A 26 39.71 20.86 31.88
C SER A 26 39.81 19.76 30.84
N SER A 27 40.31 20.09 29.66
CA SER A 27 40.58 19.07 28.62
C SER A 27 41.56 17.98 29.10
N ALA A 28 42.47 18.30 30.02
CA ALA A 28 43.43 17.37 30.60
C ALA A 28 42.82 16.42 31.67
N ASP A 29 41.62 16.73 32.16
CA ASP A 29 40.91 15.92 33.15
C ASP A 29 40.43 14.59 32.54
N THR A 30 40.02 13.65 33.39
CA THR A 30 39.56 12.32 32.98
C THR A 30 38.04 12.19 33.00
N VAL A 31 37.51 11.14 32.37
CA VAL A 31 36.08 10.74 32.51
C VAL A 31 35.69 10.55 33.98
N GLY A 32 36.61 10.07 34.83
CA GLY A 32 36.39 9.95 36.27
C GLY A 32 36.13 11.29 36.96
N ASP A 33 36.85 12.33 36.55
CA ASP A 33 36.68 13.69 37.09
C ASP A 33 35.38 14.32 36.60
N LEU A 34 35.00 14.07 35.33
CA LEU A 34 33.70 14.49 34.79
C LEU A 34 32.53 13.89 35.58
N LYS A 35 32.58 12.61 35.94
CA LYS A 35 31.53 11.98 36.76
C LYS A 35 31.40 12.64 38.13
N LYS A 36 32.51 13.04 38.77
CA LYS A 36 32.49 13.74 40.06
C LYS A 36 31.85 15.12 39.93
N LEU A 37 32.18 15.87 38.88
CA LEU A 37 31.62 17.19 38.61
C LEU A 37 30.11 17.12 38.34
N ILE A 38 29.66 16.20 37.48
CA ILE A 38 28.24 15.98 37.19
C ILE A 38 27.46 15.63 38.46
N LYS A 39 28.02 14.77 39.32
CA LYS A 39 27.38 14.42 40.60
C LYS A 39 27.26 15.63 41.53
N ALA A 40 28.28 16.49 41.57
CA ALA A 40 28.26 17.70 42.39
C ALA A 40 27.23 18.72 41.89
N GLU A 41 27.10 18.91 40.58
CA GLU A 41 26.11 19.84 39.98
C GLU A 41 24.66 19.36 40.14
N GLN A 42 24.43 18.05 40.17
CA GLN A 42 23.09 17.45 40.32
C GLN A 42 22.76 17.08 41.78
N ASN A 43 23.37 17.75 42.76
CA ASN A 43 23.02 17.60 44.18
C ASN A 43 21.71 18.37 44.47
N PRO A 44 20.64 17.76 45.04
CA PRO A 44 20.61 16.47 45.73
C PRO A 44 20.14 15.25 44.92
N ALA A 45 19.80 15.41 43.63
CA ALA A 45 19.21 14.37 42.79
C ALA A 45 20.07 13.09 42.62
N PHE A 46 21.40 13.18 42.79
CA PHE A 46 22.34 12.05 42.71
C PHE A 46 23.00 11.68 44.05
N ASN A 47 22.46 12.09 45.19
CA ASN A 47 23.04 11.76 46.51
C ASN A 47 22.99 10.26 46.84
N ASP A 48 21.99 9.56 46.30
CA ASP A 48 21.77 8.11 46.42
C ASP A 48 22.70 7.26 45.55
N ILE A 49 23.44 7.86 44.61
CA ILE A 49 24.23 7.15 43.60
C ILE A 49 25.72 7.40 43.82
N THR A 50 26.54 6.34 43.85
CA THR A 50 28.01 6.48 43.92
C THR A 50 28.60 6.86 42.55
N VAL A 51 29.75 7.54 42.51
CA VAL A 51 30.33 8.10 41.27
C VAL A 51 30.60 7.00 40.23
N ASP A 52 30.98 5.80 40.66
CA ASP A 52 31.23 4.63 39.83
C ASP A 52 29.96 4.05 39.18
N GLN A 53 28.80 4.22 39.82
CA GLN A 53 27.50 3.74 39.31
C GLN A 53 26.93 4.64 38.20
N LEU A 54 27.40 5.88 38.05
CA LEU A 54 26.97 6.77 36.96
C LEU A 54 27.55 6.28 35.62
N THR A 55 26.68 6.05 34.64
CA THR A 55 27.11 5.74 33.26
C THR A 55 26.98 6.98 32.38
N LEU A 56 28.08 7.38 31.73
CA LEU A 56 28.11 8.51 30.81
C LEU A 56 28.18 8.04 29.36
N TRP A 57 27.45 8.74 28.49
CA TRP A 57 27.42 8.51 27.05
C TRP A 57 27.79 9.80 26.33
N ARG A 58 28.79 9.77 25.46
CA ARG A 58 29.08 10.84 24.51
C ARG A 58 28.05 10.80 23.41
N VAL A 59 27.36 11.91 23.18
CA VAL A 59 26.33 12.08 22.16
C VAL A 59 26.56 13.38 21.38
N SER A 60 25.78 13.58 20.32
CA SER A 60 25.72 14.84 19.56
C SER A 60 24.27 15.11 19.17
N ILE A 61 23.46 15.59 20.11
CA ILE A 61 22.02 15.80 19.91
C ILE A 61 21.78 17.29 19.63
N PRO A 62 21.35 17.68 18.43
CA PRO A 62 21.07 19.09 18.12
C PRO A 62 19.90 19.59 18.96
N VAL A 63 20.03 20.80 19.48
CA VAL A 63 18.96 21.55 20.13
C VAL A 63 18.49 22.60 19.12
N ALA A 64 17.23 22.52 18.69
CA ALA A 64 16.65 23.49 17.76
C ALA A 64 16.52 24.86 18.45
N ASP A 65 16.90 25.94 17.75
CA ASP A 65 16.82 27.31 18.31
C ASP A 65 15.40 27.91 18.19
N ASP A 66 14.49 27.30 17.41
CA ASP A 66 13.13 27.78 17.18
C ASP A 66 12.13 26.62 17.40
N ASN A 67 11.57 26.52 18.61
CA ASN A 67 10.47 25.61 18.94
C ASN A 67 9.14 26.13 18.37
N HIS A 68 9.07 26.32 17.06
CA HIS A 68 7.80 26.61 16.38
C HIS A 68 7.58 25.59 15.27
N ASP A 69 6.44 24.91 15.32
CA ASP A 69 6.00 24.09 14.20
C ASP A 69 5.61 24.98 13.00
N ASP A 70 5.35 24.38 11.83
CA ASP A 70 4.87 25.07 10.62
C ASP A 70 3.54 25.87 10.83
N ASN A 71 2.94 25.79 12.02
CA ASN A 71 1.72 26.49 12.42
C ASN A 71 1.96 27.59 13.49
N GLY A 72 3.21 27.79 13.96
CA GLY A 72 3.57 28.83 14.93
C GLY A 72 3.23 28.49 16.38
N GLU A 73 2.97 27.22 16.72
CA GLU A 73 2.76 26.78 18.11
C GLU A 73 4.06 26.27 18.74
N GLU A 74 4.22 26.44 20.06
CA GLU A 74 5.38 25.94 20.81
C GLU A 74 5.42 24.40 20.78
N GLU A 75 6.45 23.80 20.19
CA GLU A 75 6.63 22.34 20.18
C GLU A 75 6.84 21.83 21.62
N GLU A 76 6.06 20.83 22.06
CA GLU A 76 6.23 20.23 23.39
C GLU A 76 7.64 19.64 23.53
N ASP A 77 8.40 20.10 24.52
CA ASP A 77 9.78 19.65 24.77
C ASP A 77 9.77 18.19 25.26
N LEU A 78 9.89 17.25 24.31
CA LEU A 78 9.77 15.82 24.56
C LEU A 78 10.99 15.25 25.31
N PRO A 79 10.80 14.24 26.18
CA PRO A 79 11.92 13.56 26.86
C PRO A 79 12.86 12.88 25.86
N ILE A 80 14.16 13.13 25.99
CA ILE A 80 15.16 12.38 25.20
C ILE A 80 15.52 11.09 25.94
N LEU A 81 15.15 9.97 25.32
CA LEU A 81 15.61 8.65 25.73
C LEU A 81 16.89 8.31 24.97
N LEU A 82 17.94 7.94 25.71
CA LEU A 82 19.22 7.52 25.15
C LEU A 82 19.06 6.41 24.12
N ASP A 83 18.09 5.51 24.30
CA ASP A 83 17.79 4.41 23.38
C ASP A 83 17.36 4.87 21.98
N ASN A 84 16.77 6.07 21.87
CA ASN A 84 16.34 6.68 20.61
C ASN A 84 17.48 7.38 19.86
N VAL A 85 18.60 7.69 20.53
CA VAL A 85 19.77 8.27 19.86
C VAL A 85 20.43 7.21 18.96
N PRO A 86 20.66 7.48 17.65
CA PRO A 86 21.24 6.51 16.72
C PRO A 86 22.55 5.92 17.24
N LYS A 87 22.77 4.61 17.00
CA LYS A 87 23.96 3.90 17.52
C LYS A 87 25.29 4.52 17.08
N ASN A 88 25.33 5.16 15.92
CA ASN A 88 26.53 5.81 15.40
C ASN A 88 26.82 7.15 16.10
N ASP A 89 25.79 7.76 16.72
CA ASP A 89 25.87 9.08 17.34
C ASP A 89 25.97 9.02 18.87
N LYS A 90 25.98 7.82 19.46
CA LYS A 90 26.22 7.60 20.89
C LYS A 90 27.38 6.64 21.16
N LYS A 91 28.28 7.02 22.08
CA LYS A 91 29.41 6.18 22.52
C LYS A 91 29.51 6.17 24.04
N ARG A 92 29.45 4.98 24.64
CA ARG A 92 29.61 4.81 26.09
C ARG A 92 31.04 5.14 26.52
N LEU A 93 31.19 6.01 27.51
CA LEU A 93 32.48 6.37 28.10
C LEU A 93 32.85 5.36 29.19
N LYS A 94 33.49 4.26 28.78
CA LYS A 94 33.79 3.11 29.66
C LYS A 94 35.06 3.28 30.49
N ALA A 95 36.11 3.88 29.92
CA ALA A 95 37.41 4.00 30.57
C ALA A 95 37.46 5.27 31.42
N VAL A 96 37.48 5.11 32.75
CA VAL A 96 37.56 6.25 33.70
C VAL A 96 38.85 7.05 33.58
N THR A 97 39.92 6.45 33.05
CA THR A 97 41.22 7.08 32.82
C THR A 97 41.33 7.81 31.47
N GLN A 98 40.32 7.69 30.60
CA GLN A 98 40.31 8.37 29.30
C GLN A 98 40.26 9.89 29.53
N LYS A 99 41.15 10.64 28.86
CA LYS A 99 41.18 12.10 28.96
C LYS A 99 40.03 12.72 28.15
N ILE A 100 39.54 13.86 28.59
CA ILE A 100 38.48 14.58 27.87
C ILE A 100 38.96 15.04 26.48
N THR A 101 40.25 15.40 26.32
CA THR A 101 40.87 15.66 25.00
C THR A 101 40.68 14.53 24.00
N ASP A 102 40.66 13.28 24.45
CA ASP A 102 40.58 12.11 23.55
C ASP A 102 39.12 11.80 23.16
N ILE A 103 38.15 12.42 23.84
CA ILE A 103 36.71 12.27 23.61
C ILE A 103 36.19 13.40 22.72
N PHE A 104 36.74 14.61 22.90
CA PHE A 104 36.40 15.83 22.15
C PHE A 104 37.68 16.42 21.53
N ASP A 105 38.31 15.65 20.66
CA ASP A 105 39.57 15.97 19.97
C ASP A 105 39.49 17.26 19.14
N TYR A 106 38.34 17.55 18.55
CA TYR A 106 38.06 18.81 17.83
C TYR A 106 37.25 19.82 18.66
N GLY A 107 36.98 19.52 19.94
CA GLY A 107 36.06 20.27 20.81
C GLY A 107 34.59 19.81 20.69
N PRO A 108 33.73 20.21 21.64
CA PRO A 108 32.30 19.88 21.60
C PRO A 108 31.57 20.70 20.51
N ALA A 109 30.59 20.08 19.83
CA ALA A 109 29.82 20.71 18.76
C ALA A 109 28.85 21.76 19.31
N GLU A 110 28.84 22.96 18.72
CA GLU A 110 27.95 24.04 19.16
C GLU A 110 26.46 23.65 19.01
N LYS A 111 25.61 24.18 19.91
CA LYS A 111 24.15 23.94 19.93
C LYS A 111 23.74 22.46 20.02
N THR A 112 24.54 21.66 20.71
CA THR A 112 24.22 20.24 20.94
C THR A 112 24.33 19.84 22.41
N ILE A 113 23.60 18.79 22.80
CA ILE A 113 23.89 18.03 24.02
C ILE A 113 25.09 17.12 23.74
N HIS A 114 26.08 17.15 24.63
CA HIS A 114 27.35 16.44 24.48
C HIS A 114 27.41 15.14 25.30
N ILE A 115 26.74 15.11 26.45
CA ILE A 115 26.76 13.99 27.39
C ILE A 115 25.34 13.63 27.82
N VAL A 116 24.97 12.35 27.73
CA VAL A 116 23.79 11.80 28.41
C VAL A 116 24.22 11.00 29.63
N VAL A 117 23.62 11.33 30.77
CA VAL A 117 23.86 10.71 32.08
C VAL A 117 22.78 9.67 32.34
N GLN A 118 23.17 8.40 32.35
CA GLN A 118 22.27 7.29 32.63
C GLN A 118 22.42 6.86 34.09
N ARG A 119 21.31 6.90 34.85
CA ARG A 119 21.26 6.40 36.23
C ARG A 119 21.39 4.87 36.25
N PRO A 120 21.99 4.27 37.29
CA PRO A 120 21.89 2.84 37.50
C PRO A 120 20.41 2.44 37.65
N PRO A 121 20.01 1.23 37.20
CA PRO A 121 18.69 0.71 37.52
C PRO A 121 18.48 0.69 39.04
N PRO A 122 17.26 0.90 39.55
CA PRO A 122 16.99 0.77 40.98
C PRO A 122 17.52 -0.58 41.47
N ALA A 123 18.30 -0.58 42.56
CA ALA A 123 18.84 -1.82 43.10
C ALA A 123 17.69 -2.79 43.42
N PRO A 124 17.81 -4.09 43.07
CA PRO A 124 16.90 -5.09 43.60
C PRO A 124 17.03 -5.08 45.12
N ALA A 125 15.91 -5.19 45.83
CA ALA A 125 15.89 -5.33 47.29
C ALA A 125 16.87 -6.43 47.75
N PRO A 126 17.45 -6.34 48.96
CA PRO A 126 18.43 -7.30 49.44
C PRO A 126 17.90 -8.72 49.29
N VAL A 127 18.69 -9.59 48.65
CA VAL A 127 18.37 -11.00 48.44
C VAL A 127 18.38 -11.72 49.79
N THR A 128 17.25 -11.69 50.50
CA THR A 128 16.84 -12.84 51.29
C THR A 128 16.62 -13.98 50.30
N ALA A 129 17.38 -15.07 50.48
CA ALA A 129 17.26 -16.39 49.84
C ALA A 129 16.49 -16.43 48.50
N ARG A 130 17.19 -16.77 47.39
CA ARG A 130 16.60 -17.11 46.07
C ARG A 130 15.09 -17.42 46.21
N PRO A 131 14.19 -16.51 45.79
CA PRO A 131 12.85 -16.96 45.52
C PRO A 131 13.02 -17.96 44.39
N SER A 132 12.57 -19.19 44.62
CA SER A 132 12.03 -20.03 43.56
C SER A 132 11.36 -19.13 42.53
N THR A 133 11.60 -19.38 41.24
CA THR A 133 10.83 -18.82 40.11
C THR A 133 9.41 -18.56 40.60
N PRO A 134 8.87 -17.33 40.53
CA PRO A 134 7.54 -17.06 41.08
C PRO A 134 6.60 -18.10 40.47
N GLN A 135 6.12 -19.02 41.30
CA GLN A 135 5.22 -20.06 40.85
C GLN A 135 3.97 -19.34 40.39
N LEU A 136 3.65 -19.47 39.10
CA LEU A 136 2.41 -18.96 38.56
C LEU A 136 1.24 -19.54 39.37
N LYS A 137 0.29 -18.68 39.73
CA LYS A 137 -0.88 -19.04 40.51
C LYS A 137 -1.75 -19.99 39.69
N SER A 138 -2.05 -21.15 40.28
CA SER A 138 -2.99 -22.12 39.71
C SER A 138 -4.28 -22.09 40.50
N VAL A 139 -5.43 -21.97 39.82
CA VAL A 139 -6.74 -21.86 40.48
C VAL A 139 -7.58 -23.12 40.20
N PRO A 140 -8.07 -23.81 41.24
CA PRO A 140 -9.01 -24.92 41.10
C PRO A 140 -10.34 -24.51 40.43
N ASN A 141 -10.92 -25.39 39.63
CA ASN A 141 -12.12 -25.09 38.84
C ASN A 141 -13.31 -24.55 39.67
N ASN A 142 -13.47 -24.98 40.91
CA ASN A 142 -14.55 -24.56 41.80
C ASN A 142 -14.36 -23.15 42.40
N LEU A 143 -13.15 -22.57 42.28
CA LEU A 143 -12.82 -21.24 42.79
C LEU A 143 -12.67 -20.19 41.68
N ILE A 144 -12.84 -20.57 40.41
CA ILE A 144 -12.64 -19.71 39.25
C ILE A 144 -13.49 -18.43 39.32
N GLU A 145 -14.80 -18.57 39.53
CA GLU A 145 -15.72 -17.41 39.60
C GLU A 145 -15.41 -16.48 40.79
N GLN A 146 -15.00 -17.07 41.93
CA GLN A 146 -14.62 -16.30 43.11
C GLN A 146 -13.35 -15.49 42.86
N GLU A 147 -12.33 -16.11 42.25
CA GLU A 147 -11.08 -15.43 41.94
C GLU A 147 -11.28 -14.33 40.88
N LEU A 148 -12.12 -14.56 39.87
CA LEU A 148 -12.49 -13.53 38.89
C LEU A 148 -13.18 -12.33 39.56
N ALA A 149 -14.05 -12.57 40.55
CA ALA A 149 -14.67 -11.49 41.33
C ALA A 149 -13.61 -10.69 42.12
N VAL A 150 -12.65 -11.37 42.76
CA VAL A 150 -11.53 -10.72 43.47
C VAL A 150 -10.68 -9.87 42.53
N ILE A 151 -10.37 -10.37 41.32
CA ILE A 151 -9.62 -9.61 40.31
C ILE A 151 -10.39 -8.34 39.93
N LEU A 152 -11.70 -8.44 39.66
CA LEU A 152 -12.53 -7.30 39.29
C LEU A 152 -12.67 -6.28 40.43
N GLU A 153 -12.80 -6.73 41.68
CA GLU A 153 -12.84 -5.86 42.86
C GLU A 153 -11.49 -5.16 43.10
N GLY A 154 -10.37 -5.86 42.87
CA GLY A 154 -9.02 -5.37 43.12
C GLY A 154 -8.55 -4.24 42.20
N ILE A 155 -9.19 -4.06 41.04
CA ILE A 155 -8.88 -2.97 40.10
C ILE A 155 -9.55 -1.64 40.50
N GLY A 156 -10.41 -1.68 41.52
CA GLY A 156 -11.11 -0.51 42.04
C GLY A 156 -12.29 -0.10 41.17
N HIS A 157 -13.03 0.92 41.61
CA HIS A 157 -14.04 1.57 40.78
C HIS A 157 -13.34 2.28 39.63
N HIS A 158 -13.33 1.67 38.43
CA HIS A 158 -13.03 2.43 37.21
C HIS A 158 -14.05 3.56 37.13
N VAL A 159 -13.58 4.80 37.23
CA VAL A 159 -14.44 5.96 37.05
C VAL A 159 -14.68 6.06 35.56
N ILE A 160 -15.88 5.63 35.14
CA ILE A 160 -16.38 5.88 33.78
C ILE A 160 -16.11 7.35 33.48
N THR A 161 -15.51 7.59 32.31
CA THR A 161 -15.12 8.94 31.94
C THR A 161 -16.36 9.83 31.98
N ASP A 162 -16.29 10.96 32.69
CA ASP A 162 -17.43 11.88 32.77
C ASP A 162 -17.89 12.24 31.34
N PRO A 163 -19.20 12.15 31.04
CA PRO A 163 -19.70 12.48 29.73
C PRO A 163 -19.41 13.95 29.41
N ILE A 164 -18.77 14.19 28.28
CA ILE A 164 -18.46 15.54 27.80
C ILE A 164 -19.77 16.28 27.55
N ASP A 165 -19.86 17.54 28.00
CA ASP A 165 -21.00 18.39 27.69
C ASP A 165 -21.06 18.62 26.17
N LEU A 166 -22.11 18.09 25.53
CA LEU A 166 -22.38 18.27 24.11
C LEU A 166 -22.42 19.74 23.71
N LYS A 167 -22.79 20.65 24.62
CA LYS A 167 -22.79 22.09 24.38
C LYS A 167 -21.38 22.63 24.22
N ASP A 168 -20.41 22.11 24.97
CA ASP A 168 -19.01 22.52 24.86
C ASP A 168 -18.41 22.05 23.52
N VAL A 169 -18.73 20.83 23.11
CA VAL A 169 -18.38 20.29 21.78
C VAL A 169 -18.94 21.19 20.68
N GLU A 170 -20.24 21.46 20.73
CA GLU A 170 -20.92 22.28 19.74
C GLU A 170 -20.34 23.70 19.71
N ALA A 171 -20.12 24.33 20.86
CA ALA A 171 -19.55 25.67 20.96
C ALA A 171 -18.13 25.73 20.39
N HIS A 172 -17.31 24.71 20.63
CA HIS A 172 -15.97 24.64 20.04
C HIS A 172 -16.04 24.46 18.51
N GLN A 173 -16.84 23.51 18.03
CA GLN A 173 -16.97 23.25 16.60
C GLN A 173 -17.56 24.45 15.84
N LYS A 174 -18.53 25.17 16.43
CA LYS A 174 -19.05 26.45 15.89
C LYS A 174 -17.95 27.49 15.75
N ARG A 175 -17.10 27.63 16.77
CA ARG A 175 -15.96 28.56 16.73
C ARG A 175 -14.95 28.18 15.65
N ARG A 176 -14.64 26.89 15.51
CA ARG A 176 -13.64 26.39 14.55
C ARG A 176 -14.12 26.43 13.10
N LEU A 177 -15.33 25.95 12.83
CA LEU A 177 -15.91 25.89 11.47
C LEU A 177 -16.50 27.23 11.02
N GLY A 178 -16.88 28.10 11.96
CA GLY A 178 -17.47 29.41 11.69
C GLY A 178 -18.66 29.31 10.72
N PRO A 179 -18.63 29.99 9.56
CA PRO A 179 -19.72 29.98 8.56
C PRO A 179 -19.94 28.61 7.89
N PHE A 180 -19.08 27.62 8.12
CA PHE A 180 -19.28 26.24 7.65
C PHE A 180 -19.98 25.34 8.67
N PHE A 181 -20.26 25.83 9.89
CA PHE A 181 -20.95 25.01 10.88
C PHE A 181 -22.40 24.73 10.44
N LYS A 182 -22.76 23.46 10.32
CA LYS A 182 -24.13 22.99 10.01
C LYS A 182 -24.72 22.15 11.13
N ARG A 183 -23.96 21.17 11.61
CA ARG A 183 -24.32 20.27 12.71
C ARG A 183 -23.07 19.90 13.51
N THR A 184 -23.29 19.36 14.71
CA THR A 184 -22.21 18.78 15.52
C THR A 184 -21.70 17.51 14.83
N LEU A 185 -20.41 17.49 14.52
CA LEU A 185 -19.70 16.36 13.93
C LEU A 185 -19.15 15.44 15.01
N PRO A 186 -18.86 14.17 14.68
CA PRO A 186 -18.31 13.22 15.64
C PRO A 186 -17.00 13.70 16.26
N TYR A 187 -16.94 13.54 17.57
CA TYR A 187 -15.81 13.87 18.43
C TYR A 187 -15.43 12.61 19.21
N HIS A 188 -14.24 12.64 19.79
CA HIS A 188 -13.81 11.59 20.71
C HIS A 188 -13.89 12.06 22.15
N ARG A 189 -12.80 12.60 22.70
CA ARG A 189 -12.70 12.90 24.13
C ARG A 189 -12.64 14.39 24.47
N THR A 190 -12.33 15.24 23.50
CA THR A 190 -12.32 16.67 23.71
C THR A 190 -13.25 17.33 22.70
N ALA A 191 -13.87 18.44 23.11
CA ALA A 191 -14.58 19.34 22.21
C ALA A 191 -13.72 19.81 21.03
N LYS A 192 -12.39 19.72 21.16
CA LYS A 192 -11.39 20.22 20.20
C LYS A 192 -11.06 19.27 19.05
N GLU A 193 -11.41 18.00 19.17
CA GLU A 193 -11.05 16.96 18.19
C GLU A 193 -12.22 16.57 17.28
N PHE A 194 -12.01 16.70 15.96
CA PHE A 194 -12.84 16.00 14.97
C PHE A 194 -12.35 14.57 14.82
N LYS A 195 -13.22 13.57 15.05
CA LYS A 195 -12.94 12.18 14.70
C LYS A 195 -13.89 11.72 13.61
N LEU A 196 -13.61 12.18 12.38
CA LEU A 196 -14.44 11.88 11.21
C LEU A 196 -14.51 10.38 10.89
N VAL A 197 -13.55 9.58 11.35
CA VAL A 197 -13.63 8.11 11.26
C VAL A 197 -14.86 7.54 11.98
N MET A 198 -15.37 8.24 13.00
CA MET A 198 -16.57 7.88 13.75
C MET A 198 -17.89 8.26 13.05
N LEU A 199 -17.84 8.91 11.87
CA LEU A 199 -19.03 9.10 11.04
C LEU A 199 -19.62 7.76 10.56
N GLY A 200 -18.85 6.68 10.60
CA GLY A 200 -19.34 5.34 10.29
C GLY A 200 -19.98 5.29 8.90
N LEU A 201 -21.22 4.81 8.86
CA LEU A 201 -22.09 4.69 7.68
C LEU A 201 -23.14 5.80 7.57
N GLU A 202 -22.95 6.97 8.20
CA GLU A 202 -23.82 8.16 7.99
C GLU A 202 -23.85 8.67 6.52
N LEU A 203 -23.26 7.92 5.59
CA LEU A 203 -23.14 8.20 4.16
C LEU A 203 -23.96 7.23 3.28
N ASP A 204 -25.00 6.58 3.82
CA ASP A 204 -26.00 5.70 3.15
C ASP A 204 -25.49 4.46 2.39
N LYS A 205 -24.18 4.26 2.25
CA LYS A 205 -23.58 3.15 1.49
C LYS A 205 -22.87 2.17 2.41
N LYS A 206 -23.22 0.88 2.40
CA LYS A 206 -22.65 -0.18 3.26
C LYS A 206 -21.62 -1.06 2.56
N ALA A 207 -20.57 -1.46 3.28
CA ALA A 207 -19.61 -2.48 2.83
C ALA A 207 -20.23 -3.88 2.79
N ARG A 208 -19.80 -4.68 1.82
CA ARG A 208 -20.47 -5.90 1.38
C ARG A 208 -19.51 -7.03 1.00
N THR A 209 -19.98 -8.27 1.12
CA THR A 209 -19.35 -9.42 0.47
C THR A 209 -19.47 -9.29 -1.05
N THR A 210 -18.47 -9.78 -1.77
CA THR A 210 -18.49 -9.82 -3.23
C THR A 210 -19.57 -10.81 -3.68
N ALA A 211 -20.58 -10.34 -4.41
CA ALA A 211 -21.64 -11.21 -4.90
C ALA A 211 -21.09 -12.20 -5.94
N SER A 212 -21.36 -13.49 -5.77
CA SER A 212 -21.32 -14.46 -6.87
C SER A 212 -22.72 -14.59 -7.46
N GLU A 213 -22.83 -15.11 -8.69
CA GLU A 213 -24.13 -15.33 -9.38
C GLU A 213 -25.17 -16.13 -8.55
N THR A 214 -24.74 -16.80 -7.48
CA THR A 214 -25.55 -17.70 -6.65
C THR A 214 -25.71 -17.28 -5.18
N THR A 215 -25.09 -16.20 -4.71
CA THR A 215 -25.10 -15.83 -3.26
C THR A 215 -25.50 -14.37 -3.04
N ILE A 216 -26.44 -14.14 -2.13
CA ILE A 216 -26.86 -12.79 -1.71
C ILE A 216 -25.66 -12.10 -1.02
N SER A 217 -25.38 -10.86 -1.40
CA SER A 217 -24.34 -10.05 -0.77
C SER A 217 -24.72 -9.70 0.68
N GLU A 218 -23.84 -10.04 1.62
CA GLU A 218 -24.02 -9.83 3.06
C GLU A 218 -23.26 -8.58 3.51
N THR A 219 -23.76 -7.91 4.55
CA THR A 219 -23.05 -6.81 5.23
C THR A 219 -22.44 -7.32 6.53
N LEU A 220 -21.46 -6.60 7.11
CA LEU A 220 -20.91 -6.99 8.42
C LEU A 220 -22.00 -7.08 9.51
N LEU A 221 -23.00 -6.18 9.46
CA LEU A 221 -24.12 -6.20 10.40
C LEU A 221 -24.96 -7.47 10.25
N SER A 222 -25.38 -7.81 9.03
CA SER A 222 -26.19 -9.02 8.79
C SER A 222 -25.44 -10.29 9.17
N ILE A 223 -24.13 -10.33 8.92
CA ILE A 223 -23.27 -11.45 9.34
C ILE A 223 -23.33 -11.67 10.86
N VAL A 224 -23.21 -10.60 11.65
CA VAL A 224 -23.25 -10.68 13.11
C VAL A 224 -24.66 -11.02 13.62
N GLU A 225 -25.71 -10.44 13.01
CA GLU A 225 -27.11 -10.72 13.36
C GLU A 225 -27.50 -12.18 13.09
N ASP A 226 -27.02 -12.75 11.99
CA ASP A 226 -27.20 -14.16 11.64
C ASP A 226 -26.49 -15.08 12.64
N GLU A 227 -25.29 -14.73 13.09
CA GLU A 227 -24.56 -15.50 14.11
C GLU A 227 -25.25 -15.49 15.48
N ILE A 228 -25.82 -14.35 15.90
CA ILE A 228 -26.61 -14.28 17.14
C ILE A 228 -27.79 -15.27 17.10
N SER A 229 -28.34 -15.48 15.91
CA SER A 229 -29.49 -16.34 15.64
C SER A 229 -29.12 -17.81 15.43
N ALA A 230 -27.86 -18.12 15.14
CA ALA A 230 -27.40 -19.47 14.80
C ALA A 230 -27.00 -20.31 16.03
N ILE A 231 -27.03 -21.64 15.88
CA ILE A 231 -26.57 -22.62 16.88
C ILE A 231 -25.08 -22.96 16.65
N SER A 232 -24.46 -22.54 15.54
CA SER A 232 -23.16 -23.05 15.09
C SER A 232 -22.07 -21.98 14.91
N GLY A 233 -20.90 -22.24 15.52
CA GLY A 233 -19.54 -21.89 15.06
C GLY A 233 -19.15 -20.41 14.97
N ASN A 234 -17.95 -20.07 15.46
CA ASN A 234 -17.38 -18.72 15.32
C ASN A 234 -17.03 -18.40 13.86
N ARG A 235 -17.50 -17.28 13.32
CA ARG A 235 -17.14 -16.79 11.98
C ARG A 235 -15.97 -15.82 12.05
N VAL A 236 -15.09 -15.92 11.05
CA VAL A 236 -13.98 -14.99 10.86
C VAL A 236 -14.22 -14.20 9.58
N VAL A 237 -14.26 -12.88 9.68
CA VAL A 237 -14.47 -11.95 8.58
C VAL A 237 -13.18 -11.21 8.28
N ALA A 238 -12.64 -11.36 7.07
CA ALA A 238 -11.53 -10.54 6.59
C ALA A 238 -12.06 -9.36 5.77
N MET A 239 -11.74 -8.15 6.22
CA MET A 239 -12.04 -6.90 5.55
C MET A 239 -10.77 -6.36 4.90
N VAL A 240 -10.67 -6.52 3.59
CA VAL A 240 -9.45 -6.21 2.83
C VAL A 240 -9.78 -5.24 1.71
N ALA A 241 -9.24 -4.04 1.80
CA ALA A 241 -9.44 -2.96 0.84
C ALA A 241 -8.33 -1.92 0.98
N PRO A 242 -8.15 -1.01 0.02
CA PRO A 242 -7.20 0.08 0.14
C PRO A 242 -7.41 0.95 1.39
N SER A 243 -6.40 1.73 1.76
CA SER A 243 -6.53 2.70 2.86
C SER A 243 -7.57 3.77 2.52
N GLY A 244 -8.41 4.13 3.48
CA GLY A 244 -9.46 5.13 3.32
C GLY A 244 -10.82 4.62 2.81
N SER A 245 -10.94 3.33 2.46
CA SER A 245 -12.19 2.73 1.93
C SER A 245 -13.31 2.54 2.97
N GLY A 246 -13.11 2.88 4.25
CA GLY A 246 -14.16 2.81 5.27
C GLY A 246 -14.20 1.52 6.10
N LYS A 247 -13.09 0.76 6.16
CA LYS A 247 -13.00 -0.47 6.99
C LYS A 247 -13.30 -0.19 8.48
N THR A 248 -12.51 0.71 9.09
CA THR A 248 -12.69 1.13 10.48
C THR A 248 -14.06 1.75 10.75
N ALA A 249 -14.54 2.59 9.82
CA ALA A 249 -15.86 3.20 9.91
C ALA A 249 -17.00 2.16 9.95
N THR A 250 -16.87 1.06 9.18
CA THR A 250 -17.84 -0.05 9.20
C THR A 250 -17.88 -0.75 10.56
N VAL A 251 -16.73 -0.92 11.22
CA VAL A 251 -16.66 -1.50 12.57
C VAL A 251 -17.21 -0.56 13.63
N ILE A 252 -17.00 0.76 13.49
CA ILE A 252 -17.58 1.75 14.40
C ILE A 252 -19.11 1.77 14.26
N ASP A 253 -19.66 1.67 13.04
CA ASP A 253 -21.12 1.52 12.85
C ASP A 253 -21.65 0.27 13.56
N LEU A 254 -20.95 -0.86 13.44
CA LEU A 254 -21.30 -2.08 14.15
C LEU A 254 -21.27 -1.88 15.67
N ALA A 255 -20.30 -1.12 16.18
CA ALA A 255 -20.16 -0.79 17.59
C ALA A 255 -21.30 0.09 18.12
N THR A 256 -22.18 0.64 17.28
CA THR A 256 -23.42 1.30 17.73
C THR A 256 -24.54 0.30 18.07
N LYS A 257 -24.43 -0.96 17.62
CA LYS A 257 -25.48 -1.99 17.73
C LYS A 257 -25.02 -3.22 18.50
N HIS A 258 -23.73 -3.54 18.47
CA HIS A 258 -23.15 -4.73 19.08
C HIS A 258 -21.83 -4.41 19.79
N PHE A 259 -21.46 -5.19 20.80
CA PHE A 259 -20.24 -4.93 21.56
C PHE A 259 -19.02 -5.35 20.76
N VAL A 260 -18.12 -4.39 20.51
CA VAL A 260 -16.89 -4.62 19.75
C VAL A 260 -15.69 -4.42 20.67
N ILE A 261 -14.95 -5.49 20.94
CA ILE A 261 -13.58 -5.42 21.46
C ILE A 261 -12.69 -4.99 20.29
N TYR A 262 -12.11 -3.79 20.39
CA TYR A 262 -11.37 -3.17 19.30
C TYR A 262 -9.88 -3.12 19.63
N CYS A 263 -9.08 -3.81 18.82
CA CYS A 263 -7.64 -3.92 18.97
C CYS A 263 -6.97 -3.27 17.76
N VAL A 264 -6.10 -2.28 18.00
CA VAL A 264 -5.35 -1.62 16.91
C VAL A 264 -3.94 -2.16 16.88
N CYS A 265 -3.61 -2.92 15.83
CA CYS A 265 -2.26 -3.44 15.67
C CYS A 265 -1.26 -2.31 15.53
N SER A 266 -0.16 -2.41 16.26
CA SER A 266 0.89 -1.40 16.26
C SER A 266 2.21 -2.01 16.73
N THR A 267 3.33 -1.40 16.36
CA THR A 267 4.65 -1.76 16.91
C THR A 267 5.29 -0.52 17.53
N PRO A 268 6.28 -0.67 18.43
CA PRO A 268 7.02 0.47 18.99
C PRO A 268 7.74 1.34 17.95
N ARG A 269 7.91 0.81 16.72
CA ARG A 269 8.61 1.46 15.61
C ARG A 269 7.66 1.94 14.51
N ALA A 270 6.39 1.51 14.54
CA ALA A 270 5.40 1.92 13.57
C ALA A 270 4.94 3.35 13.85
N ALA A 271 4.65 4.11 12.78
CA ALA A 271 3.93 5.36 12.93
C ALA A 271 2.59 5.09 13.63
N ILE A 272 2.23 5.96 14.57
CA ILE A 272 0.97 5.86 15.33
C ILE A 272 -0.18 5.93 14.31
N SER A 273 -1.17 5.04 14.43
CA SER A 273 -2.36 5.14 13.59
C SER A 273 -3.03 6.51 13.81
N PRO A 274 -3.39 7.23 12.74
CA PRO A 274 -3.92 8.60 12.85
C PRO A 274 -5.28 8.64 13.56
N ASP A 275 -6.01 7.52 13.57
CA ASP A 275 -7.37 7.44 14.05
C ASP A 275 -7.44 6.97 15.53
N PHE A 276 -6.73 5.90 15.90
CA PHE A 276 -6.74 5.31 17.24
C PHE A 276 -5.36 4.73 17.62
N ASN A 277 -5.04 4.70 18.91
CA ASN A 277 -3.82 4.08 19.44
C ASN A 277 -4.18 3.02 20.49
N ASP A 278 -3.51 1.87 20.46
CA ASP A 278 -3.67 0.79 21.45
C ASP A 278 -2.31 0.48 22.11
N PRO A 279 -1.99 1.11 23.26
CA PRO A 279 -0.72 0.87 23.95
C PRO A 279 -0.60 -0.54 24.52
N ASN A 280 -1.72 -1.23 24.77
CA ASN A 280 -1.70 -2.61 25.25
C ASN A 280 -1.27 -3.57 24.12
N PHE A 281 -1.71 -3.30 22.89
CA PHE A 281 -1.21 -4.04 21.73
C PHE A 281 0.28 -3.84 21.48
N VAL A 282 0.81 -2.62 21.67
CA VAL A 282 2.27 -2.36 21.61
C VAL A 282 3.02 -3.24 22.63
N LYS A 283 2.47 -3.40 23.83
CA LYS A 283 3.05 -4.28 24.86
C LYS A 283 2.97 -5.75 24.45
N LEU A 284 1.82 -6.21 23.95
CA LEU A 284 1.65 -7.55 23.39
C LEU A 284 2.70 -7.85 22.31
N ALA A 285 2.91 -6.93 21.36
CA ALA A 285 3.90 -7.07 20.30
C ALA A 285 5.32 -7.26 20.85
N ARG A 286 5.71 -6.43 21.84
CA ARG A 286 7.01 -6.55 22.52
C ARG A 286 7.17 -7.86 23.26
N ASP A 287 6.13 -8.33 23.94
CA ASP A 287 6.15 -9.58 24.70
C ASP A 287 6.37 -10.77 23.75
N VAL A 288 5.67 -10.79 22.62
CA VAL A 288 5.80 -11.84 21.59
C VAL A 288 7.20 -11.85 20.95
N GLU A 289 7.78 -10.69 20.65
CA GLU A 289 9.16 -10.61 20.15
C GLU A 289 10.19 -11.13 21.17
N LYS A 290 10.00 -10.82 22.46
CA LYS A 290 10.84 -11.36 23.54
C LYS A 290 10.70 -12.88 23.68
N MET A 291 9.47 -13.39 23.57
CA MET A 291 9.21 -14.84 23.60
C MET A 291 9.93 -15.56 22.46
N TYR A 292 9.89 -15.01 21.25
CA TYR A 292 10.64 -15.56 20.12
C TYR A 292 12.13 -15.62 20.41
N ALA A 293 12.74 -14.53 20.92
CA ALA A 293 14.15 -14.50 21.26
C ALA A 293 14.52 -15.57 22.31
N ALA A 294 13.70 -15.73 23.36
CA ALA A 294 13.91 -16.74 24.39
C ALA A 294 13.80 -18.17 23.84
N VAL A 295 12.80 -18.46 23.00
CA VAL A 295 12.64 -19.80 22.41
C VAL A 295 13.77 -20.13 21.44
N VAL A 296 14.27 -19.15 20.68
CA VAL A 296 15.44 -19.34 19.80
C VAL A 296 16.67 -19.75 20.61
N ASP A 297 16.88 -19.13 21.78
CA ASP A 297 17.97 -19.49 22.69
C ASP A 297 17.77 -20.91 23.31
N GLU A 298 16.53 -21.30 23.60
CA GLU A 298 16.17 -22.63 24.14
C GLU A 298 16.37 -23.77 23.12
N GLU A 299 15.95 -23.58 21.87
CA GLU A 299 15.81 -24.65 20.86
C GLU A 299 17.01 -24.83 19.91
N GLN A 300 18.11 -24.10 20.14
CA GLN A 300 19.41 -24.28 19.45
C GLN A 300 19.32 -24.37 17.91
N GLY A 301 18.33 -23.71 17.29
CA GLY A 301 18.20 -23.61 15.83
C GLY A 301 17.29 -24.65 15.16
N ASN A 302 16.56 -25.50 15.89
CA ASN A 302 15.50 -26.32 15.27
C ASN A 302 14.30 -25.43 14.89
N GLN A 303 14.24 -25.02 13.62
CA GLN A 303 13.23 -24.07 13.14
C GLN A 303 11.78 -24.54 13.33
N PHE A 304 11.50 -25.84 13.25
CA PHE A 304 10.14 -26.38 13.45
C PHE A 304 9.72 -26.36 14.91
N ALA A 305 10.64 -26.70 15.82
CA ALA A 305 10.38 -26.64 17.26
C ALA A 305 10.23 -25.18 17.74
N ILE A 306 11.03 -24.26 17.18
CA ILE A 306 10.89 -22.83 17.40
C ILE A 306 9.50 -22.35 16.95
N ASP A 307 9.08 -22.71 15.73
CA ASP A 307 7.77 -22.32 15.19
C ASP A 307 6.61 -22.81 16.07
N GLU A 308 6.62 -24.08 16.47
CA GLU A 308 5.59 -24.68 17.32
C GLU A 308 5.50 -24.00 18.69
N LYS A 309 6.63 -23.90 19.41
CA LYS A 309 6.67 -23.30 20.75
C LYS A 309 6.35 -21.81 20.75
N VAL A 310 6.82 -21.07 19.74
CA VAL A 310 6.51 -19.63 19.63
C VAL A 310 5.03 -19.42 19.37
N LYS A 311 4.41 -20.22 18.49
CA LYS A 311 2.95 -20.15 18.25
C LYS A 311 2.15 -20.46 19.51
N GLU A 312 2.57 -21.47 20.29
CA GLU A 312 1.93 -21.81 21.57
C GLU A 312 2.03 -20.66 22.58
N ARG A 313 3.23 -20.16 22.89
CA ARG A 313 3.42 -19.04 23.83
C ARG A 313 2.74 -17.75 23.36
N ALA A 314 2.77 -17.48 22.06
CA ALA A 314 2.10 -16.33 21.47
C ALA A 314 0.57 -16.46 21.61
N ARG A 315 0.00 -17.65 21.40
CA ARG A 315 -1.42 -17.93 21.61
C ARG A 315 -1.81 -17.68 23.06
N GLU A 316 -1.09 -18.22 24.04
CA GLU A 316 -1.37 -18.01 25.47
C GLU A 316 -1.39 -16.52 25.83
N ARG A 317 -0.42 -15.76 25.30
CA ARG A 317 -0.34 -14.31 25.54
C ARG A 317 -1.49 -13.54 24.89
N VAL A 318 -1.96 -13.96 23.72
CA VAL A 318 -3.16 -13.40 23.06
C VAL A 318 -4.42 -13.72 23.85
N GLU A 319 -4.58 -14.96 24.34
CA GLU A 319 -5.73 -15.37 25.16
C GLU A 319 -5.84 -14.52 26.43
N LEU A 320 -4.70 -14.25 27.10
CA LEU A 320 -4.63 -13.35 28.24
C LEU A 320 -5.04 -11.91 27.88
N GLU A 321 -4.57 -11.40 26.73
CA GLU A 321 -4.88 -10.05 26.24
C GLU A 321 -6.38 -9.85 25.97
N ILE A 322 -7.03 -10.86 25.40
CA ILE A 322 -8.47 -10.86 25.11
C ILE A 322 -9.28 -11.07 26.38
N LEU A 323 -8.84 -11.94 27.28
CA LEU A 323 -9.46 -12.09 28.61
C LEU A 323 -9.49 -10.74 29.35
N ALA A 324 -8.38 -10.00 29.35
CA ALA A 324 -8.33 -8.67 29.97
C ALA A 324 -9.39 -7.71 29.38
N ARG A 325 -9.56 -7.68 28.05
CA ARG A 325 -10.59 -6.84 27.41
C ARG A 325 -12.02 -7.30 27.72
N GLN A 326 -12.25 -8.61 27.83
CA GLN A 326 -13.54 -9.15 28.24
C GLN A 326 -13.87 -8.86 29.71
N LEU A 327 -12.88 -8.94 30.59
CA LEU A 327 -13.03 -8.54 31.99
C LEU A 327 -13.27 -7.04 32.14
N PHE A 328 -12.65 -6.21 31.30
CA PHE A 328 -12.94 -4.78 31.26
C PHE A 328 -14.41 -4.51 30.87
N LEU A 329 -14.93 -5.22 29.87
CA LEU A 329 -16.37 -5.15 29.53
C LEU A 329 -17.25 -5.59 30.71
N GLN A 330 -16.91 -6.68 31.40
CA GLN A 330 -17.64 -7.11 32.59
C GLN A 330 -17.59 -6.10 33.74
N LEU A 331 -16.43 -5.47 33.96
CA LEU A 331 -16.27 -4.41 34.95
C LEU A 331 -17.22 -3.25 34.67
N LEU A 332 -17.33 -2.82 33.41
CA LEU A 332 -18.25 -1.77 33.01
C LEU A 332 -19.71 -2.17 33.17
N PHE A 333 -20.10 -3.42 32.89
CA PHE A 333 -21.45 -3.90 33.18
C PHE A 333 -21.79 -3.89 34.68
N ASN A 334 -20.83 -4.18 35.55
CA ASN A 334 -21.04 -4.13 37.00
C ASN A 334 -21.31 -2.69 37.48
N HIS A 335 -20.71 -1.69 36.82
CA HIS A 335 -20.92 -0.28 37.13
C HIS A 335 -22.15 0.32 36.43
N THR A 336 -22.44 -0.12 35.21
CA THR A 336 -23.54 0.38 34.38
C THR A 336 -24.26 -0.81 33.75
N PRO A 337 -25.30 -1.36 34.40
CA PRO A 337 -26.03 -2.53 33.90
C PRO A 337 -26.68 -2.35 32.52
N ASP A 338 -26.95 -1.10 32.15
CA ASP A 338 -27.54 -0.67 30.87
C ASP A 338 -26.49 -0.10 29.90
N LEU A 339 -25.21 -0.48 30.07
CA LEU A 339 -24.10 -0.06 29.22
C LEU A 339 -24.45 -0.23 27.73
N GLU A 340 -24.34 0.85 26.96
CA GLU A 340 -24.57 0.81 25.51
C GLU A 340 -23.31 0.32 24.77
N PRO A 341 -23.46 -0.41 23.64
CA PRO A 341 -22.33 -0.85 22.83
C PRO A 341 -21.36 0.26 22.42
N ARG A 342 -21.90 1.43 22.03
CA ARG A 342 -21.09 2.59 21.62
C ARG A 342 -20.28 3.15 22.78
N GLN A 343 -20.85 3.13 23.99
CA GLN A 343 -20.18 3.60 25.19
C GLN A 343 -18.97 2.71 25.51
N PHE A 344 -19.14 1.38 25.47
CA PHE A 344 -18.02 0.45 25.63
C PHE A 344 -16.90 0.70 24.60
N PHE A 345 -17.27 0.88 23.33
CA PHE A 345 -16.31 1.15 22.27
C PHE A 345 -15.49 2.42 22.54
N LEU A 346 -16.13 3.49 23.02
CA LEU A 346 -15.43 4.71 23.37
C LEU A 346 -14.52 4.52 24.59
N GLU A 347 -15.04 3.94 25.67
CA GLU A 347 -14.29 3.76 26.92
C GLU A 347 -12.99 2.97 26.72
N GLN A 348 -12.98 1.87 25.96
CA GLN A 348 -11.75 1.09 25.74
C GLN A 348 -10.67 1.87 24.97
N THR A 349 -11.06 2.88 24.18
CA THR A 349 -10.13 3.69 23.38
C THR A 349 -9.59 4.91 24.15
N THR A 350 -10.09 5.16 25.37
CA THR A 350 -9.56 6.20 26.25
C THR A 350 -8.25 5.78 26.91
N THR A 351 -7.48 6.74 27.41
CA THR A 351 -6.24 6.47 28.16
C THR A 351 -6.52 5.67 29.44
N GLU A 352 -7.63 5.93 30.12
CA GLU A 352 -8.05 5.31 31.37
C GLU A 352 -8.57 3.91 31.13
N GLY A 353 -9.37 3.69 30.08
CA GLY A 353 -9.79 2.36 29.65
C GLY A 353 -8.60 1.52 29.22
N ALA A 354 -7.71 2.07 28.40
CA ALA A 354 -6.47 1.40 28.02
C ALA A 354 -5.59 1.09 29.24
N SER A 355 -5.47 2.01 30.20
CA SER A 355 -4.73 1.79 31.45
C SER A 355 -5.35 0.66 32.28
N ALA A 356 -6.68 0.61 32.38
CA ALA A 356 -7.37 -0.42 33.14
C ALA A 356 -7.23 -1.81 32.51
N ILE A 357 -7.32 -1.90 31.18
CA ILE A 357 -6.99 -3.11 30.43
C ILE A 357 -5.53 -3.51 30.69
N GLY A 358 -4.60 -2.55 30.70
CA GLY A 358 -3.19 -2.79 31.01
C GLY A 358 -2.97 -3.33 32.43
N THR A 359 -3.71 -2.81 33.41
CA THR A 359 -3.70 -3.32 34.79
C THR A 359 -4.24 -4.75 34.84
N LEU A 360 -5.37 -5.04 34.18
CA LEU A 360 -5.91 -6.39 34.05
C LEU A 360 -4.87 -7.36 33.46
N VAL A 361 -4.20 -6.96 32.37
CA VAL A 361 -3.12 -7.74 31.76
C VAL A 361 -2.01 -8.03 32.77
N ASN A 362 -1.56 -7.02 33.54
CA ASN A 362 -0.51 -7.20 34.55
C ASN A 362 -0.94 -8.17 35.66
N THR A 363 -2.19 -8.07 36.14
CA THR A 363 -2.73 -8.96 37.17
C THR A 363 -2.83 -10.40 36.66
N LEU A 364 -3.33 -10.57 35.43
CA LEU A 364 -3.48 -11.90 34.83
C LEU A 364 -2.14 -12.59 34.55
N GLN A 365 -1.05 -11.83 34.37
CA GLN A 365 0.30 -12.40 34.17
C GLN A 365 0.82 -13.19 35.38
N GLU A 366 0.17 -13.11 36.55
CA GLU A 366 0.52 -13.89 37.74
C GLU A 366 -0.01 -15.34 37.70
N TYR A 367 -0.89 -15.68 36.75
CA TYR A 367 -1.56 -16.98 36.68
C TYR A 367 -0.99 -17.88 35.58
N ASP A 368 -1.14 -19.19 35.74
CA ASP A 368 -0.71 -20.16 34.73
C ASP A 368 -1.67 -20.21 33.52
N ALA A 369 -1.19 -20.70 32.37
CA ALA A 369 -1.96 -20.76 31.13
C ALA A 369 -3.27 -21.56 31.27
N SER A 370 -3.25 -22.65 32.04
CA SER A 370 -4.46 -23.45 32.31
C SER A 370 -5.52 -22.67 33.07
N THR A 371 -5.11 -21.81 34.00
CA THR A 371 -6.00 -20.94 34.77
C THR A 371 -6.54 -19.83 33.88
N ILE A 372 -5.71 -19.23 33.02
CA ILE A 372 -6.15 -18.24 32.02
C ILE A 372 -7.22 -18.84 31.09
N GLU A 373 -7.02 -20.06 30.59
CA GLU A 373 -8.01 -20.74 29.74
C GLU A 373 -9.35 -20.93 30.47
N LYS A 374 -9.32 -21.33 31.74
CA LYS A 374 -10.52 -21.47 32.58
C LYS A 374 -11.21 -20.13 32.81
N PHE A 375 -10.46 -19.07 33.11
CA PHE A 375 -10.97 -17.71 33.27
C PHE A 375 -11.63 -17.21 32.00
N LEU A 376 -10.99 -17.42 30.85
CA LEU A 376 -11.53 -17.07 29.54
C LEU A 376 -12.84 -17.81 29.27
N LYS A 377 -12.89 -19.12 29.48
CA LYS A 377 -14.11 -19.92 29.30
C LYS A 377 -15.26 -19.47 30.20
N ALA A 378 -15.00 -19.21 31.48
CA ALA A 378 -16.01 -18.72 32.42
C ALA A 378 -16.53 -17.32 32.01
N THR A 379 -15.61 -16.41 31.69
CA THR A 379 -15.90 -15.04 31.26
C THR A 379 -16.72 -15.01 29.97
N GLN A 380 -16.34 -15.80 28.97
CA GLN A 380 -17.05 -15.96 27.70
C GLN A 380 -18.46 -16.50 27.90
N THR A 381 -18.61 -17.55 28.72
CA THR A 381 -19.93 -18.15 29.03
C THR A 381 -20.86 -17.11 29.66
N LYS A 382 -20.34 -16.33 30.62
CA LYS A 382 -21.09 -15.27 31.30
C LYS A 382 -21.50 -14.15 30.35
N LEU A 383 -20.57 -13.65 29.52
CA LEU A 383 -20.86 -12.64 28.50
C LEU A 383 -21.85 -13.15 27.45
N HIS A 384 -21.68 -14.37 26.96
CA HIS A 384 -22.56 -14.97 25.97
C HIS A 384 -24.01 -15.04 26.48
N ILE A 385 -24.23 -15.49 27.71
CA ILE A 385 -25.57 -15.51 28.33
C ILE A 385 -26.13 -14.09 28.45
N HIS A 386 -25.32 -13.15 28.93
CA HIS A 386 -25.76 -11.77 29.14
C HIS A 386 -26.18 -11.09 27.81
N LEU A 387 -25.37 -11.25 26.76
CA LEU A 387 -25.58 -10.60 25.47
C LEU A 387 -26.66 -11.29 24.62
N LYS A 388 -26.71 -12.63 24.61
CA LYS A 388 -27.71 -13.39 23.85
C LYS A 388 -29.14 -13.08 24.28
N ASN A 389 -29.37 -12.93 25.59
CA ASN A 389 -30.69 -12.55 26.11
C ASN A 389 -31.17 -11.17 25.63
N ARG A 390 -30.22 -10.29 25.27
CA ARG A 390 -30.48 -8.95 24.74
C ARG A 390 -30.42 -8.88 23.20
N ARG A 391 -30.20 -10.01 22.51
CA ARG A 391 -29.93 -10.10 21.06
C ARG A 391 -28.74 -9.22 20.62
N LEU A 392 -27.70 -9.19 21.44
CA LEU A 392 -26.46 -8.46 21.16
C LEU A 392 -25.33 -9.44 20.84
N GLY A 393 -24.51 -9.09 19.85
CA GLY A 393 -23.30 -9.83 19.48
C GLY A 393 -22.07 -9.34 20.24
N LEU A 394 -21.07 -10.23 20.35
CA LEU A 394 -19.71 -9.88 20.77
C LEU A 394 -18.78 -10.06 19.58
N VAL A 395 -18.02 -9.02 19.27
CA VAL A 395 -17.12 -8.98 18.11
C VAL A 395 -15.72 -8.63 18.59
N ILE A 396 -14.70 -9.30 18.06
CA ILE A 396 -13.29 -8.93 18.24
C ILE A 396 -12.77 -8.41 16.91
N ALA A 397 -12.56 -7.09 16.83
CA ALA A 397 -12.05 -6.42 15.65
C ALA A 397 -10.56 -6.12 15.80
N VAL A 398 -9.76 -6.64 14.88
CA VAL A 398 -8.30 -6.42 14.78
C VAL A 398 -8.04 -5.47 13.61
N ASP A 399 -7.75 -4.22 13.91
CA ASP A 399 -7.46 -3.18 12.92
C ASP A 399 -5.95 -3.07 12.63
N GLU A 400 -5.63 -2.60 11.43
CA GLU A 400 -4.26 -2.51 10.90
C GLU A 400 -3.50 -3.84 10.93
N ALA A 401 -4.21 -4.96 10.69
CA ALA A 401 -3.68 -6.31 10.87
C ALA A 401 -2.40 -6.59 10.07
N GLN A 402 -2.16 -5.90 8.94
CA GLN A 402 -0.93 -6.04 8.17
C GLN A 402 0.35 -5.74 8.97
N ILE A 403 0.24 -4.96 10.05
CA ILE A 403 1.36 -4.69 10.96
C ILE A 403 1.79 -5.97 11.68
N THR A 404 0.86 -6.86 12.01
CA THR A 404 1.19 -8.14 12.66
C THR A 404 1.81 -9.14 11.70
N GLU A 405 1.48 -9.07 10.41
CA GLU A 405 2.08 -9.95 9.39
C GLU A 405 3.48 -9.46 8.97
N ASN A 406 3.65 -8.17 8.72
CA ASN A 406 4.88 -7.62 8.14
C ASN A 406 5.79 -6.91 9.16
N GLY A 407 5.28 -6.55 10.32
CA GLY A 407 5.99 -5.77 11.33
C GLY A 407 6.41 -6.57 12.56
N ILE A 408 5.69 -7.64 12.91
CA ILE A 408 5.94 -8.44 14.12
C ILE A 408 6.25 -9.88 13.72
N LEU A 409 7.45 -10.35 14.09
CA LEU A 409 7.94 -11.68 13.69
C LEU A 409 7.88 -11.93 12.17
N ALA A 410 8.05 -10.87 11.37
CA ALA A 410 7.93 -10.92 9.92
C ALA A 410 8.86 -12.00 9.31
N GLY A 411 8.25 -12.94 8.61
CA GLY A 411 8.91 -14.08 7.98
C GLY A 411 9.59 -15.07 8.93
N LYS A 412 9.30 -15.00 10.25
CA LYS A 412 9.89 -15.89 11.26
C LYS A 412 9.08 -17.16 11.49
N LEU A 413 7.77 -17.13 11.22
CA LEU A 413 6.86 -18.25 11.43
C LEU A 413 6.55 -18.98 10.11
N ILE A 414 5.97 -20.17 10.23
CA ILE A 414 5.62 -21.05 9.10
C ILE A 414 4.10 -21.14 8.95
N SER A 415 3.59 -21.17 7.72
CA SER A 415 2.16 -21.37 7.45
C SER A 415 1.64 -22.72 7.99
N PRO A 416 0.50 -22.76 8.72
CA PRO A 416 -0.13 -24.02 9.13
C PRO A 416 -0.50 -24.93 7.96
N SER A 417 -0.90 -24.35 6.82
CA SER A 417 -1.23 -25.11 5.60
C SER A 417 -0.02 -25.86 5.02
N ALA A 418 1.18 -25.28 5.15
CA ALA A 418 2.43 -25.90 4.70
C ALA A 418 2.80 -27.12 5.56
N LEU A 419 2.57 -27.04 6.88
CA LEU A 419 2.87 -28.11 7.83
C LEU A 419 1.87 -29.28 7.72
N THR A 420 0.58 -28.99 7.51
CA THR A 420 -0.47 -30.01 7.38
C THR A 420 -0.45 -30.69 6.02
N GLY A 421 -0.32 -29.92 4.93
CA GLY A 421 -0.30 -30.44 3.56
C GLY A 421 0.92 -31.30 3.23
N ASN A 422 2.07 -31.01 3.85
CA ASN A 422 3.34 -31.72 3.63
C ASN A 422 3.78 -32.54 4.85
N SER A 423 2.84 -32.94 5.71
CA SER A 423 3.11 -33.73 6.92
C SER A 423 3.92 -35.02 6.68
N LYS A 424 3.89 -35.56 5.46
CA LYS A 424 4.66 -36.75 5.03
C LYS A 424 5.98 -36.42 4.32
N ASN A 425 6.21 -35.18 3.90
CA ASN A 425 7.43 -34.76 3.21
C ASN A 425 7.78 -33.29 3.55
N ARG A 426 8.39 -33.09 4.72
CA ARG A 426 8.79 -31.75 5.19
C ARG A 426 9.86 -31.08 4.31
N ASP A 427 10.59 -31.85 3.51
CA ASP A 427 11.58 -31.29 2.57
C ASP A 427 10.90 -30.52 1.43
N ALA A 428 9.62 -30.76 1.16
CA ALA A 428 8.85 -30.08 0.11
C ALA A 428 8.64 -28.58 0.36
N ILE A 429 8.85 -28.10 1.59
CA ILE A 429 8.69 -26.69 1.96
C ILE A 429 10.02 -25.97 2.18
N LEU A 430 11.15 -26.66 1.91
CA LEU A 430 12.50 -26.17 2.10
C LEU A 430 13.15 -25.87 0.74
N ASP A 431 14.00 -24.85 0.70
CA ASP A 431 14.82 -24.53 -0.46
C ASP A 431 16.09 -25.41 -0.51
N GLY A 432 16.90 -25.24 -1.57
CA GLY A 432 18.17 -25.96 -1.73
C GLY A 432 19.23 -25.65 -0.66
N LYS A 433 18.96 -24.71 0.27
CA LYS A 433 19.78 -24.36 1.43
C LYS A 433 19.13 -24.80 2.75
N ASN A 434 18.11 -25.64 2.69
CA ASN A 434 17.36 -26.16 3.83
C ASN A 434 16.62 -25.07 4.64
N GLN A 435 16.24 -23.97 4.00
CA GLN A 435 15.44 -22.90 4.60
C GLN A 435 14.00 -22.95 4.11
N VAL A 436 13.04 -22.63 4.99
CA VAL A 436 11.63 -22.57 4.59
C VAL A 436 11.40 -21.53 3.50
N LEU A 437 10.76 -21.95 2.41
CA LEU A 437 10.47 -21.14 1.22
C LEU A 437 9.66 -19.87 1.58
N PRO A 438 9.92 -18.72 0.91
CA PRO A 438 9.30 -17.43 1.23
C PRO A 438 7.76 -17.45 1.28
N GLU A 439 7.11 -18.17 0.36
CA GLU A 439 5.64 -18.29 0.27
C GLU A 439 5.00 -18.99 1.48
N TYR A 440 5.78 -19.77 2.24
CA TYR A 440 5.35 -20.42 3.47
C TYR A 440 5.75 -19.66 4.73
N ARG A 441 6.46 -18.53 4.60
CA ARG A 441 6.81 -17.66 5.73
C ARG A 441 5.62 -16.81 6.15
N ARG A 442 5.49 -16.59 7.45
CA ARG A 442 4.40 -15.82 8.07
C ARG A 442 4.92 -14.93 9.20
N GLY A 443 4.10 -13.96 9.60
CA GLY A 443 4.29 -13.14 10.79
C GLY A 443 3.38 -13.53 11.96
N PHE A 444 3.33 -12.65 12.96
CA PHE A 444 2.52 -12.82 14.17
C PHE A 444 1.00 -12.88 13.90
N LEU A 445 0.54 -12.41 12.74
CA LEU A 445 -0.88 -12.55 12.35
C LEU A 445 -1.35 -14.01 12.42
N THR A 446 -0.48 -14.97 12.11
CA THR A 446 -0.82 -16.40 12.11
C THR A 446 -1.27 -16.91 13.49
N PRO A 447 -0.43 -16.88 14.55
CA PRO A 447 -0.87 -17.30 15.89
C PRO A 447 -1.95 -16.38 16.47
N LEU A 448 -1.99 -15.09 16.10
CA LEU A 448 -3.08 -14.19 16.49
C LEU A 448 -4.43 -14.65 15.93
N SER A 449 -4.55 -14.88 14.63
CA SER A 449 -5.79 -15.36 13.99
C SER A 449 -6.22 -16.72 14.53
N ALA A 450 -5.26 -17.63 14.76
CA ALA A 450 -5.55 -18.94 15.33
C ALA A 450 -6.15 -18.83 16.75
N ALA A 451 -5.54 -18.04 17.64
CA ALA A 451 -6.04 -17.82 18.99
C ALA A 451 -7.45 -17.20 19.00
N LEU A 452 -7.67 -16.20 18.14
CA LEU A 452 -8.96 -15.50 18.05
C LEU A 452 -10.06 -16.40 17.50
N SER A 453 -9.77 -17.29 16.55
CA SER A 453 -10.77 -18.20 15.97
C SER A 453 -11.41 -19.16 16.98
N GLY A 454 -10.71 -19.45 18.09
CA GLY A 454 -11.23 -20.25 19.19
C GLY A 454 -12.16 -19.50 20.16
N MET A 455 -12.31 -18.18 20.02
CA MET A 455 -13.09 -17.34 20.94
C MET A 455 -14.58 -17.37 20.64
N GLN A 456 -15.45 -17.38 21.65
CA GLN A 456 -16.92 -17.24 21.47
C GLN A 456 -17.32 -15.80 21.07
N ALA A 457 -16.86 -15.34 19.91
CA ALA A 457 -17.11 -14.03 19.33
C ALA A 457 -16.92 -14.09 17.81
N THR A 458 -17.60 -13.20 17.08
CA THR A 458 -17.28 -12.93 15.67
C THR A 458 -15.90 -12.27 15.61
N VAL A 459 -15.00 -12.79 14.78
CA VAL A 459 -13.67 -12.18 14.61
C VAL A 459 -13.66 -11.38 13.32
N VAL A 460 -13.22 -10.13 13.38
CA VAL A 460 -13.10 -9.24 12.20
C VAL A 460 -11.64 -8.81 12.08
N ILE A 461 -11.00 -9.11 10.96
CA ILE A 461 -9.61 -8.76 10.68
C ILE A 461 -9.60 -7.71 9.57
N LEU A 462 -9.14 -6.51 9.88
CA LEU A 462 -9.10 -5.38 8.96
C LEU A 462 -7.66 -5.15 8.51
N GLY A 463 -7.43 -5.07 7.22
CA GLY A 463 -6.11 -4.79 6.69
C GLY A 463 -6.10 -4.11 5.34
N THR A 464 -4.98 -3.49 5.01
CA THR A 464 -4.74 -2.92 3.67
C THR A 464 -4.25 -4.02 2.74
N ALA A 465 -4.90 -4.19 1.58
CA ALA A 465 -4.64 -5.34 0.72
C ALA A 465 -3.21 -5.42 0.17
N LEU A 466 -2.59 -4.26 -0.13
CA LEU A 466 -1.19 -4.18 -0.56
C LEU A 466 -0.25 -4.88 0.41
N SER A 467 -0.53 -4.74 1.70
CA SER A 467 0.36 -5.19 2.76
C SER A 467 -0.03 -6.56 3.29
N LEU A 468 -1.32 -6.92 3.30
CA LEU A 468 -1.78 -8.21 3.84
C LEU A 468 -1.65 -9.39 2.85
N GLN A 469 -1.13 -9.17 1.63
CA GLN A 469 -1.04 -10.20 0.56
C GLN A 469 -2.37 -10.98 0.34
N ASN A 470 -3.47 -10.23 0.23
CA ASN A 470 -4.85 -10.72 0.11
C ASN A 470 -5.35 -11.52 1.35
N ALA A 471 -6.67 -11.68 1.49
CA ALA A 471 -7.31 -12.41 2.59
C ALA A 471 -6.91 -13.90 2.69
N ASP A 472 -6.16 -14.41 1.73
CA ASP A 472 -5.67 -15.80 1.67
C ASP A 472 -4.68 -16.13 2.79
N HIS A 473 -3.85 -15.17 3.24
CA HIS A 473 -2.94 -15.38 4.36
C HIS A 473 -3.71 -15.60 5.67
N VAL A 474 -4.73 -14.77 5.91
CA VAL A 474 -5.64 -14.93 7.05
C VAL A 474 -6.33 -16.30 6.97
N TYR A 475 -6.91 -16.64 5.82
CA TYR A 475 -7.55 -17.95 5.64
C TYR A 475 -6.58 -19.12 5.89
N SER A 476 -5.33 -19.02 5.42
CA SER A 476 -4.31 -20.06 5.61
C SER A 476 -3.87 -20.27 7.06
N ALA A 477 -4.11 -19.28 7.92
CA ALA A 477 -3.81 -19.35 9.35
C ALA A 477 -4.94 -20.02 10.17
N LEU A 478 -6.14 -20.15 9.59
CA LEU A 478 -7.32 -20.69 10.27
C LEU A 478 -7.45 -22.20 10.07
N ASP A 479 -8.17 -22.85 11.00
CA ASP A 479 -8.62 -24.23 10.79
C ASP A 479 -9.66 -24.26 9.66
N LYS A 480 -9.62 -25.30 8.81
CA LYS A 480 -10.53 -25.45 7.65
C LYS A 480 -12.00 -25.57 8.04
N THR A 481 -12.30 -25.85 9.31
CA THR A 481 -13.65 -25.92 9.87
C THR A 481 -14.23 -24.55 10.24
N VAL A 482 -13.41 -23.49 10.26
CA VAL A 482 -13.82 -22.13 10.58
C VAL A 482 -14.59 -21.53 9.40
N ASN A 483 -15.74 -20.92 9.68
CA ASN A 483 -16.50 -20.19 8.67
C ASN A 483 -15.79 -18.87 8.34
N PHE A 484 -15.21 -18.78 7.14
CA PHE A 484 -14.45 -17.61 6.70
C PHE A 484 -15.21 -16.81 5.65
N THR A 485 -15.29 -15.50 5.82
CA THR A 485 -15.98 -14.59 4.89
C THR A 485 -15.09 -13.40 4.54
N ARG A 486 -15.16 -12.94 3.29
CA ARG A 486 -14.40 -11.78 2.80
C ARG A 486 -15.34 -10.63 2.47
N ILE A 487 -15.04 -9.46 3.00
CA ILE A 487 -15.65 -8.19 2.61
C ILE A 487 -14.58 -7.39 1.88
N THR A 488 -14.81 -7.14 0.60
CA THR A 488 -13.86 -6.43 -0.30
C THR A 488 -14.56 -5.36 -1.13
N ASP A 489 -15.89 -5.33 -1.11
CA ASP A 489 -16.69 -4.29 -1.74
C ASP A 489 -17.02 -3.21 -0.70
N PHE A 490 -16.45 -2.03 -0.90
CA PHE A 490 -16.57 -0.90 0.01
C PHE A 490 -17.17 0.31 -0.71
N PRO A 491 -17.91 1.16 0.00
CA PRO A 491 -18.51 2.36 -0.57
C PRO A 491 -17.54 3.25 -1.36
N GLN A 492 -17.99 3.69 -2.52
CA GLN A 492 -17.35 4.71 -3.33
C GLN A 492 -18.28 5.89 -3.55
N PHE A 493 -17.69 7.06 -3.81
CA PHE A 493 -18.41 8.30 -4.04
C PHE A 493 -17.96 8.89 -5.37
N ASP A 494 -18.90 9.03 -6.30
CA ASP A 494 -18.63 9.73 -7.54
C ASP A 494 -18.50 11.25 -7.32
N SER A 495 -18.19 11.98 -8.39
CA SER A 495 -18.01 13.44 -8.30
C SER A 495 -19.26 14.14 -7.71
N ASN A 496 -20.47 13.75 -8.08
CA ASN A 496 -21.69 14.40 -7.55
C ASN A 496 -21.90 14.07 -6.07
N GLU A 497 -21.72 12.80 -5.71
CA GLU A 497 -21.90 12.30 -4.35
C GLU A 497 -20.86 12.90 -3.37
N VAL A 498 -19.66 13.26 -3.84
CA VAL A 498 -18.68 14.01 -3.03
C VAL A 498 -19.26 15.33 -2.53
N ASN A 499 -19.97 16.06 -3.38
CA ASN A 499 -20.54 17.35 -2.97
C ASN A 499 -21.70 17.15 -1.98
N GLU A 500 -22.56 16.16 -2.22
CA GLU A 500 -23.65 15.78 -1.32
C GLU A 500 -23.11 15.42 0.07
N MET A 501 -22.14 14.50 0.13
CA MET A 501 -21.46 14.08 1.37
C MET A 501 -20.96 15.27 2.19
N ILE A 502 -20.20 16.19 1.57
CA ILE A 502 -19.62 17.31 2.31
C ILE A 502 -20.72 18.30 2.71
N SER A 503 -21.70 18.55 1.84
CA SER A 503 -22.82 19.44 2.14
C SER A 503 -23.72 18.92 3.27
N ASP A 504 -23.77 17.61 3.50
CA ASP A 504 -24.50 16.99 4.61
C ASP A 504 -23.82 17.19 5.96
N LEU A 505 -22.50 17.36 5.95
CA LEU A 505 -21.66 17.53 7.14
C LEU A 505 -21.44 19.00 7.50
N VAL A 506 -21.24 19.86 6.50
CA VAL A 506 -20.90 21.28 6.69
C VAL A 506 -21.76 22.19 5.80
N ASP A 507 -21.91 23.45 6.20
CA ASP A 507 -22.69 24.43 5.46
C ASP A 507 -21.89 24.95 4.26
N LEU A 508 -22.21 24.43 3.08
CA LEU A 508 -21.64 24.89 1.81
C LEU A 508 -22.48 25.99 1.13
N SER A 509 -23.49 26.57 1.79
CA SER A 509 -24.30 27.64 1.20
C SER A 509 -23.43 28.80 0.69
N GLY A 510 -23.68 29.20 -0.57
CA GLY A 510 -22.92 30.24 -1.25
C GLY A 510 -21.49 29.85 -1.66
N CYS A 511 -21.13 28.56 -1.56
CA CYS A 511 -19.85 28.03 -2.01
C CYS A 511 -20.05 26.85 -2.98
N GLU A 512 -19.07 26.62 -3.83
CA GLU A 512 -19.02 25.48 -4.74
C GLU A 512 -17.65 24.81 -4.70
N ILE A 513 -17.64 23.48 -4.75
CA ILE A 513 -16.43 22.69 -5.01
C ILE A 513 -16.22 22.64 -6.53
N PRO A 514 -15.13 23.23 -7.08
CA PRO A 514 -14.91 23.27 -8.53
C PRO A 514 -14.97 21.86 -9.16
N PRO A 515 -15.63 21.66 -10.32
CA PRO A 515 -15.83 20.34 -10.91
C PRO A 515 -14.55 19.51 -11.08
N ALA A 516 -13.44 20.16 -11.47
CA ALA A 516 -12.14 19.49 -11.62
C ALA A 516 -11.60 18.96 -10.28
N LYS A 517 -11.75 19.73 -9.19
CA LYS A 517 -11.33 19.32 -7.85
C LYS A 517 -12.24 18.24 -7.29
N ARG A 518 -13.55 18.34 -7.56
CA ARG A 518 -14.56 17.36 -7.20
C ARG A 518 -14.27 15.98 -7.83
N ARG A 519 -13.91 15.97 -9.12
CA ARG A 519 -13.42 14.77 -9.83
C ARG A 519 -12.17 14.17 -9.17
N LYS A 520 -11.21 14.99 -8.72
CA LYS A 520 -10.02 14.46 -8.02
C LYS A 520 -10.34 13.83 -6.66
N LEU A 521 -11.39 14.29 -6.01
CA LEU A 521 -11.80 13.83 -4.68
C LEU A 521 -12.76 12.64 -4.71
N SER A 522 -13.16 12.16 -5.90
CA SER A 522 -14.00 10.97 -6.05
C SER A 522 -13.27 9.69 -5.67
N GLY A 523 -14.04 8.65 -5.35
CA GLY A 523 -13.54 7.37 -4.88
C GLY A 523 -13.81 7.20 -3.39
N ARG A 524 -12.75 7.11 -2.59
CA ARG A 524 -12.84 6.78 -1.16
C ARG A 524 -13.31 7.98 -0.35
N ALA A 525 -14.19 7.77 0.62
CA ALA A 525 -14.68 8.83 1.50
C ALA A 525 -13.55 9.64 2.16
N ARG A 526 -12.45 8.97 2.56
CA ARG A 526 -11.30 9.63 3.20
C ARG A 526 -10.63 10.68 2.30
N PHE A 527 -10.72 10.57 0.97
CA PHE A 527 -10.20 11.58 0.05
C PHE A 527 -10.91 12.92 0.23
N SER A 528 -12.24 12.88 0.43
CA SER A 528 -13.07 14.08 0.56
C SER A 528 -13.22 14.57 2.00
N LEU A 529 -13.38 13.67 2.97
CA LEU A 529 -13.61 14.04 4.38
C LEU A 529 -12.45 14.81 5.00
N GLY A 530 -11.23 14.66 4.47
CA GLY A 530 -10.05 15.43 4.89
C GLY A 530 -10.19 16.95 4.75
N ILE A 531 -11.15 17.43 3.94
CA ILE A 531 -11.48 18.86 3.78
C ILE A 531 -11.94 19.44 5.11
N ILE A 532 -12.82 18.73 5.83
CA ILE A 532 -13.44 19.21 7.06
C ILE A 532 -12.38 19.49 8.14
N ASN A 533 -11.38 18.61 8.26
CA ASN A 533 -10.27 18.80 9.21
C ASN A 533 -9.46 20.07 8.93
N ARG A 534 -9.45 20.53 7.67
CA ARG A 534 -8.69 21.69 7.17
C ARG A 534 -9.55 22.94 6.99
N LEU A 535 -10.85 22.87 7.29
CA LEU A 535 -11.69 24.06 7.40
C LEU A 535 -11.31 24.81 8.68
N ILE A 536 -10.55 25.88 8.50
CA ILE A 536 -10.24 26.85 9.54
C ILE A 536 -10.66 28.21 9.00
N VAL A 537 -11.44 28.94 9.79
CA VAL A 537 -11.77 30.34 9.50
C VAL A 537 -11.07 31.20 10.54
N THR A 538 -10.00 31.89 10.14
CA THR A 538 -9.30 32.88 10.96
C THR A 538 -9.95 34.25 10.78
N GLU A 539 -9.89 35.11 11.81
CA GLU A 539 -10.40 36.49 11.76
C GLU A 539 -9.67 37.35 10.71
N THR A 540 -8.46 36.92 10.32
CA THR A 540 -7.68 37.52 9.24
C THR A 540 -7.86 36.71 7.95
N GLN A 541 -8.81 37.18 7.13
CA GLN A 541 -8.79 37.19 5.65
C GLN A 541 -9.62 36.14 4.85
N PHE A 542 -10.22 36.66 3.75
CA PHE A 542 -10.77 36.02 2.54
C PHE A 542 -12.12 35.26 2.66
N SER A 543 -12.95 35.37 1.63
CA SER A 543 -14.34 34.89 1.59
C SER A 543 -14.52 33.41 1.96
N LYS A 544 -15.75 32.99 2.33
CA LYS A 544 -16.12 31.59 2.59
C LYS A 544 -15.62 30.65 1.47
N GLN A 545 -15.75 31.05 0.20
CA GLN A 545 -15.23 30.29 -0.95
C GLN A 545 -13.70 30.14 -0.96
N ALA A 546 -12.96 31.18 -0.58
CA ALA A 546 -11.49 31.14 -0.55
C ALA A 546 -10.99 30.18 0.54
N ALA A 547 -11.61 30.20 1.72
CA ALA A 547 -11.31 29.24 2.79
C ALA A 547 -11.58 27.80 2.35
N LEU A 548 -12.73 27.54 1.70
CA LEU A 548 -13.05 26.23 1.14
C LEU A 548 -12.02 25.78 0.10
N ASN A 549 -11.64 26.65 -0.83
CA ASN A 549 -10.64 26.33 -1.85
C ASN A 549 -9.28 25.96 -1.23
N CYS A 550 -8.83 26.71 -0.23
CA CYS A 550 -7.60 26.41 0.50
C CYS A 550 -7.66 25.05 1.21
N ALA A 551 -8.77 24.73 1.86
CA ALA A 551 -8.97 23.45 2.53
C ALA A 551 -8.96 22.27 1.53
N ILE A 552 -9.61 22.45 0.37
CA ILE A 552 -9.60 21.45 -0.72
C ILE A 552 -8.18 21.22 -1.23
N ASP A 553 -7.43 22.28 -1.56
CA ASP A 553 -6.09 22.15 -2.13
C ASP A 553 -5.12 21.46 -1.17
N ARG A 554 -5.16 21.85 0.12
CA ARG A 554 -4.38 21.18 1.17
C ARG A 554 -4.79 19.71 1.36
N THR A 555 -6.05 19.37 1.13
CA THR A 555 -6.53 17.98 1.22
C THR A 555 -6.01 17.15 0.06
N ILE A 556 -6.16 17.63 -1.18
CA ILE A 556 -5.66 16.96 -2.38
C ILE A 556 -4.16 16.71 -2.25
N GLU A 557 -3.37 17.73 -1.89
CA GLU A 557 -1.92 17.56 -1.73
C GLU A 557 -1.54 16.55 -0.65
N HIS A 558 -2.25 16.55 0.49
CA HIS A 558 -2.00 15.58 1.55
C HIS A 558 -2.34 14.14 1.14
N VAL A 559 -3.50 13.93 0.51
CA VAL A 559 -3.93 12.62 0.02
C VAL A 559 -2.96 12.10 -1.04
N LYS A 560 -2.60 12.97 -1.99
CA LYS A 560 -1.64 12.64 -3.06
C LYS A 560 -0.29 12.23 -2.48
N ARG A 561 0.25 12.96 -1.50
CA ARG A 561 1.50 12.61 -0.81
C ARG A 561 1.46 11.20 -0.22
N GLY A 562 0.41 10.87 0.53
CA GLY A 562 0.27 9.53 1.13
C GLY A 562 0.15 8.41 0.10
N LEU A 563 -0.58 8.65 -1.00
CA LEU A 563 -0.67 7.70 -2.13
C LEU A 563 0.69 7.50 -2.79
N ARG A 564 1.44 8.58 -3.01
CA ARG A 564 2.79 8.55 -3.57
C ARG A 564 3.75 7.73 -2.72
N ASP A 565 3.71 7.88 -1.40
CA ASP A 565 4.54 7.06 -0.50
C ASP A 565 4.22 5.56 -0.64
N GLY A 566 2.94 5.21 -0.82
CA GLY A 566 2.50 3.84 -1.10
C GLY A 566 3.01 3.31 -2.45
N VAL A 567 2.88 4.11 -3.51
CA VAL A 567 3.41 3.76 -4.86
C VAL A 567 4.92 3.62 -4.81
N ARG A 568 5.63 4.50 -4.11
CA ARG A 568 7.08 4.43 -3.93
C ARG A 568 7.50 3.13 -3.27
N ALA A 569 6.77 2.67 -2.25
CA ALA A 569 7.04 1.40 -1.58
C ALA A 569 6.85 0.21 -2.54
N ILE A 570 5.76 0.19 -3.33
CA ILE A 570 5.51 -0.82 -4.37
C ILE A 570 6.69 -0.85 -5.36
N LEU A 571 7.03 0.32 -5.92
CA LEU A 571 8.12 0.45 -6.88
C LEU A 571 9.45 0.03 -6.26
N ALA A 572 9.75 0.39 -5.01
CA ALA A 572 10.99 0.00 -4.34
C ALA A 572 11.15 -1.53 -4.23
N SER A 573 10.03 -2.24 -3.98
CA SER A 573 9.99 -3.72 -3.91
C SER A 573 9.93 -4.42 -5.27
N ASP A 574 9.70 -3.68 -6.36
CA ASP A 574 9.58 -4.25 -7.71
C ASP A 574 10.95 -4.58 -8.32
N SER A 575 11.35 -5.85 -8.20
CA SER A 575 12.58 -6.39 -8.77
C SER A 575 12.42 -6.88 -10.21
N THR A 576 11.21 -7.22 -10.66
CA THR A 576 10.92 -7.77 -12.00
C THR A 576 10.53 -6.69 -13.02
N GLY A 577 10.19 -5.50 -12.53
CA GLY A 577 9.66 -4.39 -13.33
C GLY A 577 8.19 -4.58 -13.71
N GLU A 578 7.51 -5.61 -13.19
CA GLU A 578 6.12 -5.90 -13.52
C GLU A 578 5.17 -4.86 -12.92
N ALA A 579 5.43 -4.43 -11.67
CA ALA A 579 4.61 -3.40 -11.04
C ALA A 579 4.79 -2.06 -11.76
N ALA A 580 6.02 -1.68 -12.09
CA ALA A 580 6.30 -0.47 -12.87
C ALA A 580 5.55 -0.47 -14.20
N ARG A 581 5.60 -1.56 -14.98
CA ARG A 581 4.87 -1.68 -16.26
C ARG A 581 3.35 -1.60 -16.08
N LEU A 582 2.80 -2.27 -15.07
CA LEU A 582 1.36 -2.23 -14.78
C LEU A 582 0.91 -0.82 -14.42
N LEU A 583 1.66 -0.12 -13.57
CA LEU A 583 1.42 1.27 -13.19
C LEU A 583 1.52 2.22 -14.40
N SER A 584 2.53 2.04 -15.25
CA SER A 584 2.67 2.78 -16.51
C SER A 584 1.43 2.59 -17.41
N ARG A 585 0.95 1.35 -17.56
CA ARG A 585 -0.28 1.04 -18.31
C ARG A 585 -1.51 1.71 -17.72
N MET A 586 -1.64 1.75 -16.39
CA MET A 586 -2.75 2.45 -15.73
C MET A 586 -2.78 3.93 -16.10
N VAL A 587 -1.63 4.62 -16.03
CA VAL A 587 -1.55 6.06 -16.40
C VAL A 587 -1.91 6.26 -17.87
N LEU A 588 -1.36 5.44 -18.77
CA LEU A 588 -1.64 5.54 -20.20
C LEU A 588 -3.12 5.28 -20.51
N ALA A 589 -3.72 4.25 -19.92
CA ALA A 589 -5.13 3.91 -20.07
C ALA A 589 -6.04 5.04 -19.58
N TYR A 590 -5.67 5.70 -18.47
CA TYR A 590 -6.39 6.85 -17.95
C TYR A 590 -6.48 8.00 -18.96
N HIS A 591 -5.34 8.33 -19.58
CA HIS A 591 -5.25 9.45 -20.53
C HIS A 591 -5.80 9.13 -21.92
N LEU A 592 -5.73 7.87 -22.37
CA LEU A 592 -6.11 7.47 -23.73
C LEU A 592 -7.52 6.90 -23.88
N GLN A 593 -8.03 6.20 -22.86
CA GLN A 593 -9.23 5.39 -22.98
C GLN A 593 -10.33 5.79 -22.00
N ASP A 594 -10.33 7.05 -21.55
CA ASP A 594 -11.29 7.55 -20.57
C ASP A 594 -11.35 6.65 -19.31
N ALA A 595 -10.16 6.37 -18.76
CA ALA A 595 -9.96 5.49 -17.60
C ALA A 595 -10.34 4.01 -17.78
N LYS A 596 -10.66 3.55 -19.00
CA LYS A 596 -10.89 2.13 -19.30
C LYS A 596 -9.57 1.38 -19.37
N ILE A 597 -9.50 0.23 -18.70
CA ILE A 597 -8.35 -0.66 -18.67
C ILE A 597 -8.82 -2.12 -18.66
N SER A 598 -8.08 -2.98 -19.35
CA SER A 598 -8.20 -4.43 -19.24
C SER A 598 -6.92 -5.02 -18.66
N PHE A 599 -7.04 -6.18 -18.04
CA PHE A 599 -5.92 -6.88 -17.40
C PHE A 599 -5.72 -8.24 -18.07
N SER A 600 -4.47 -8.64 -18.23
CA SER A 600 -4.15 -9.96 -18.83
C SER A 600 -4.44 -11.11 -17.87
N SER A 601 -4.57 -10.83 -16.57
CA SER A 601 -4.94 -11.82 -15.56
C SER A 601 -5.77 -11.22 -14.43
N GLN A 602 -6.55 -12.08 -13.77
CA GLN A 602 -7.31 -11.70 -12.58
C GLN A 602 -6.40 -11.27 -11.41
N GLN A 603 -5.15 -11.75 -11.36
CA GLN A 603 -4.20 -11.35 -10.31
C GLN A 603 -3.79 -9.88 -10.44
N GLN A 604 -3.61 -9.38 -11.66
CA GLN A 604 -3.29 -7.97 -11.88
C GLN A 604 -4.48 -7.07 -11.57
N SER A 605 -5.69 -7.46 -12.00
CA SER A 605 -6.90 -6.69 -11.66
C SER A 605 -7.15 -6.67 -10.16
N ASP A 606 -7.00 -7.81 -9.47
CA ASP A 606 -7.12 -7.91 -8.01
C ASP A 606 -6.06 -7.07 -7.29
N PHE A 607 -4.82 -7.06 -7.78
CA PHE A 607 -3.76 -6.21 -7.24
C PHE A 607 -4.12 -4.74 -7.36
N VAL A 608 -4.58 -4.28 -8.52
CA VAL A 608 -4.97 -2.87 -8.69
C VAL A 608 -6.18 -2.55 -7.82
N ASP A 609 -7.28 -3.31 -7.96
CA ASP A 609 -8.57 -3.07 -7.28
C ASP A 609 -8.45 -3.03 -5.75
N LYS A 610 -7.80 -4.06 -5.20
CA LYS A 610 -7.76 -4.25 -3.73
C LYS A 610 -6.69 -3.39 -3.09
N ALA A 611 -5.64 -3.05 -3.84
CA ALA A 611 -4.40 -2.58 -3.25
C ALA A 611 -4.14 -1.11 -3.59
N LEU A 612 -4.40 -0.67 -4.81
CA LEU A 612 -3.99 0.65 -5.29
C LEU A 612 -5.15 1.57 -5.65
N CYS A 613 -5.98 1.15 -6.60
CA CYS A 613 -7.05 1.93 -7.21
C CYS A 613 -8.26 1.02 -7.36
N LYS A 614 -9.39 1.38 -6.74
CA LYS A 614 -10.61 0.60 -6.91
C LYS A 614 -11.10 0.65 -8.36
N LEU A 615 -11.59 -0.47 -8.87
CA LEU A 615 -11.99 -0.68 -10.25
C LEU A 615 -13.50 -0.99 -10.33
N ARG A 616 -14.16 -0.44 -11.35
CA ARG A 616 -15.58 -0.72 -11.64
C ARG A 616 -15.76 -1.39 -12.99
N GLN A 617 -16.63 -2.39 -13.07
CA GLN A 617 -16.94 -3.06 -14.32
C GLN A 617 -17.61 -2.08 -15.31
N HIS A 618 -17.10 -2.01 -16.54
CA HIS A 618 -17.76 -1.30 -17.64
C HIS A 618 -18.87 -2.18 -18.25
N PRO A 619 -19.98 -1.60 -18.75
CA PRO A 619 -21.10 -2.36 -19.33
C PRO A 619 -20.77 -3.25 -20.53
N ASP A 620 -19.60 -3.10 -21.14
CA ASP A 620 -19.17 -3.95 -22.27
C ASP A 620 -18.67 -5.33 -21.83
N GLY A 621 -18.54 -5.58 -20.52
CA GLY A 621 -18.10 -6.86 -19.96
C GLY A 621 -16.60 -7.14 -20.15
N VAL A 622 -15.86 -6.24 -20.79
CA VAL A 622 -14.43 -6.43 -21.12
C VAL A 622 -13.55 -5.48 -20.31
N HIS A 623 -13.97 -4.23 -20.14
CA HIS A 623 -13.15 -3.21 -19.49
C HIS A 623 -13.54 -2.99 -18.03
N LEU A 624 -12.53 -2.59 -17.26
CA LEU A 624 -12.69 -1.99 -15.94
C LEU A 624 -12.40 -0.49 -16.02
N ILE A 625 -13.00 0.29 -15.15
CA ILE A 625 -12.84 1.76 -15.10
C ILE A 625 -12.10 2.12 -13.81
N MET A 626 -11.06 2.93 -13.93
CA MET A 626 -10.35 3.52 -12.79
C MET A 626 -11.09 4.78 -12.31
N ASP A 627 -11.85 4.65 -11.22
CA ASP A 627 -12.73 5.71 -10.69
C ASP A 627 -12.05 6.62 -9.63
N GLU A 628 -10.73 6.51 -9.44
CA GLU A 628 -9.96 7.28 -8.45
C GLU A 628 -8.86 8.15 -9.11
N PRO A 629 -9.20 9.32 -9.71
CA PRO A 629 -8.25 10.14 -10.47
C PRO A 629 -6.99 10.56 -9.70
N ILE A 630 -7.12 10.89 -8.42
CA ILE A 630 -5.98 11.30 -7.58
C ILE A 630 -4.97 10.17 -7.36
N VAL A 631 -5.40 8.90 -7.47
CA VAL A 631 -4.49 7.75 -7.43
C VAL A 631 -3.65 7.71 -8.69
N VAL A 632 -4.26 7.95 -9.87
CA VAL A 632 -3.53 7.99 -11.14
C VAL A 632 -2.54 9.16 -11.16
N ASP A 633 -2.94 10.35 -10.69
CA ASP A 633 -2.03 11.50 -10.52
C ASP A 633 -0.82 11.14 -9.65
N ALA A 634 -1.05 10.47 -8.52
CA ALA A 634 0.03 10.04 -7.61
C ALA A 634 0.95 9.00 -8.25
N VAL A 635 0.39 8.05 -9.01
CA VAL A 635 1.17 7.03 -9.74
C VAL A 635 2.04 7.68 -10.81
N GLU A 636 1.49 8.60 -11.60
CA GLU A 636 2.23 9.31 -12.64
C GLU A 636 3.40 10.11 -12.05
N GLU A 637 3.16 10.87 -10.98
CA GLU A 637 4.21 11.67 -10.31
C GLU A 637 5.35 10.78 -9.78
N GLU A 638 5.06 9.63 -9.16
CA GLU A 638 6.10 8.73 -8.66
C GLU A 638 6.80 7.93 -9.75
N LEU A 639 6.11 7.54 -10.82
CA LEU A 639 6.78 6.92 -11.98
C LEU A 639 7.80 7.87 -12.59
N ARG A 640 7.43 9.15 -12.79
CA ARG A 640 8.34 10.21 -13.26
C ARG A 640 9.50 10.43 -12.29
N ALA A 641 9.24 10.48 -10.98
CA ALA A 641 10.28 10.71 -9.96
C ALA A 641 11.24 9.52 -9.79
N SER A 642 10.75 8.29 -9.90
CA SER A 642 11.54 7.08 -9.64
C SER A 642 12.53 6.74 -10.75
N GLY A 643 12.24 7.13 -12.00
CA GLY A 643 13.05 6.79 -13.17
C GLY A 643 13.19 5.29 -13.44
N LYS A 644 12.37 4.43 -12.79
CA LYS A 644 12.43 2.97 -12.95
C LYS A 644 11.99 2.48 -14.33
N ASP A 645 11.20 3.30 -15.03
CA ASP A 645 10.85 3.10 -16.44
C ASP A 645 11.24 4.36 -17.24
N PRO A 646 12.50 4.47 -17.70
CA PRO A 646 12.95 5.64 -18.45
C PRO A 646 12.17 5.85 -19.75
N ALA A 647 11.64 4.77 -20.32
CA ALA A 647 10.86 4.81 -21.54
C ALA A 647 9.45 5.36 -21.30
N PHE A 648 8.85 5.08 -20.14
CA PHE A 648 7.54 5.64 -19.76
C PHE A 648 7.48 7.16 -19.86
N THR A 649 8.50 7.88 -19.37
CA THR A 649 8.48 9.35 -19.42
C THR A 649 8.54 9.86 -20.86
N GLU A 650 9.39 9.26 -21.70
CA GLU A 650 9.48 9.57 -23.13
C GLU A 650 8.15 9.31 -23.84
N TYR A 651 7.54 8.13 -23.61
CA TYR A 651 6.24 7.75 -24.18
C TYR A 651 5.09 8.64 -23.71
N LEU A 652 5.04 8.98 -22.43
CA LEU A 652 3.98 9.80 -21.86
C LEU A 652 4.07 11.26 -22.34
N ASP A 653 5.27 11.82 -22.44
CA ASP A 653 5.47 13.17 -22.95
C ASP A 653 5.14 13.26 -24.45
N GLU A 654 5.55 12.27 -25.24
CA GLU A 654 5.10 12.13 -26.63
C GLU A 654 3.58 12.06 -26.72
N LEU A 655 2.94 11.23 -25.89
CA LEU A 655 1.51 11.03 -25.86
C LEU A 655 0.73 12.30 -25.47
N TYR A 656 1.23 13.08 -24.51
CA TYR A 656 0.63 14.37 -24.19
C TYR A 656 0.76 15.36 -25.35
N GLN A 657 1.90 15.40 -26.05
CA GLN A 657 2.05 16.22 -27.25
C GLN A 657 1.05 15.79 -28.34
N ILE A 658 0.93 14.49 -28.54
CA ILE A 658 -0.02 13.88 -29.46
C ILE A 658 -1.47 14.28 -29.14
N VAL A 659 -1.92 14.08 -27.89
CA VAL A 659 -3.29 14.40 -27.46
C VAL A 659 -3.57 15.90 -27.54
N THR A 660 -2.58 16.73 -27.18
CA THR A 660 -2.70 18.19 -27.23
C THR A 660 -2.83 18.70 -28.67
N ASN A 661 -2.10 18.09 -29.61
CA ASN A 661 -2.06 18.53 -31.00
C ASN A 661 -3.21 17.95 -31.85
N PHE A 662 -3.67 16.74 -31.55
CA PHE A 662 -4.57 15.98 -32.43
C PHE A 662 -5.89 15.53 -31.77
N GLY A 663 -6.05 15.73 -30.45
CA GLY A 663 -7.22 15.28 -29.69
C GLY A 663 -7.23 13.76 -29.41
N VAL A 664 -8.21 13.31 -28.63
CA VAL A 664 -8.34 11.89 -28.18
C VAL A 664 -8.96 10.98 -29.25
N ALA A 665 -9.60 11.56 -30.26
CA ALA A 665 -10.26 10.83 -31.34
C ALA A 665 -9.72 11.31 -32.69
N SER A 666 -8.93 10.47 -33.36
CA SER A 666 -8.55 10.73 -34.76
C SER A 666 -8.69 9.46 -35.59
N THR A 667 -9.78 9.36 -36.33
CA THR A 667 -9.88 8.44 -37.45
C THR A 667 -9.03 8.94 -38.62
N SER A 668 -8.45 7.98 -39.36
CA SER A 668 -7.62 8.07 -40.57
C SER A 668 -6.13 8.40 -40.39
N LYS A 669 -5.29 7.47 -40.87
CA LYS A 669 -3.83 7.50 -41.06
C LYS A 669 -3.06 8.50 -40.18
N GLY A 670 -2.92 8.11 -38.91
CA GLY A 670 -1.78 8.39 -38.03
C GLY A 670 -1.26 9.82 -37.98
N ASP A 671 -1.61 10.52 -36.90
CA ASP A 671 -0.78 11.65 -36.43
C ASP A 671 -0.49 11.60 -34.92
N ALA A 672 -0.93 10.53 -34.26
CA ALA A 672 -0.85 10.38 -32.82
C ALA A 672 0.05 9.21 -32.41
N LEU A 673 -0.48 7.99 -32.39
CA LEU A 673 0.19 6.82 -31.81
C LEU A 673 1.22 6.16 -32.74
N GLU A 674 1.22 6.52 -34.01
CA GLU A 674 2.05 5.86 -35.02
C GLU A 674 3.56 6.17 -34.87
N PRO A 675 4.01 7.41 -34.60
CA PRO A 675 5.39 7.70 -34.20
C PRO A 675 5.89 6.87 -33.01
N LEU A 676 5.04 6.65 -31.99
CA LEU A 676 5.37 5.91 -30.77
C LEU A 676 5.56 4.41 -31.06
N VAL A 677 4.64 3.82 -31.83
CA VAL A 677 4.78 2.44 -32.34
C VAL A 677 6.05 2.28 -33.18
N ARG A 678 6.34 3.25 -34.07
CA ARG A 678 7.54 3.24 -34.91
C ARG A 678 8.83 3.34 -34.08
N ARG A 679 8.85 4.16 -33.01
CA ARG A 679 9.98 4.24 -32.05
C ARG A 679 10.15 2.97 -31.23
N SER A 680 9.06 2.37 -30.75
CA SER A 680 9.11 1.11 -29.99
C SER A 680 9.68 -0.05 -30.82
N LEU A 681 9.36 -0.11 -32.12
CA LEU A 681 9.94 -1.07 -33.05
C LEU A 681 11.44 -0.84 -33.32
N GLN A 682 11.94 0.39 -33.18
CA GLN A 682 13.39 0.68 -33.33
C GLN A 682 14.24 0.17 -32.16
N ARG A 683 13.68 -0.06 -30.97
CA ARG A 683 14.41 -0.29 -29.70
C ARG A 683 14.19 -1.67 -29.06
N PHE A 684 13.56 -2.60 -29.76
CA PHE A 684 13.19 -3.90 -29.20
C PHE A 684 14.38 -4.68 -28.65
N ASN A 685 14.27 -5.03 -27.36
CA ASN A 685 15.28 -5.77 -26.59
C ASN A 685 16.66 -5.06 -26.51
N GLY A 686 16.70 -3.73 -26.42
CA GLY A 686 17.97 -3.00 -26.31
C GLY A 686 18.87 -3.10 -27.56
N PHE A 687 18.36 -3.67 -28.64
CA PHE A 687 18.99 -3.74 -29.96
C PHE A 687 18.11 -3.02 -30.98
N HIS A 688 18.74 -2.50 -32.04
CA HIS A 688 17.99 -2.06 -33.22
C HIS A 688 17.40 -3.29 -33.91
N LEU A 689 16.09 -3.50 -33.77
CA LEU A 689 15.35 -4.70 -34.20
C LEU A 689 15.55 -5.02 -35.69
N LEU A 690 15.87 -4.00 -36.46
CA LEU A 690 16.13 -4.04 -37.87
C LEU A 690 17.33 -3.11 -38.07
N GLN A 691 18.11 -3.28 -39.14
CA GLN A 691 19.17 -2.31 -39.46
C GLN A 691 18.60 -0.89 -39.74
N ILE A 692 17.32 -0.61 -39.48
CA ILE A 692 16.64 0.67 -39.61
C ILE A 692 17.17 1.65 -38.54
N ASN A 693 17.99 2.60 -38.98
CA ASN A 693 18.53 3.67 -38.15
C ASN A 693 17.92 5.05 -38.49
N GLY A 694 16.98 5.11 -39.43
CA GLY A 694 16.22 6.32 -39.77
C GLY A 694 14.78 6.00 -40.16
N VAL A 695 13.82 6.79 -39.65
CA VAL A 695 12.39 6.71 -40.00
C VAL A 695 11.92 8.11 -40.35
N ASN A 696 11.44 8.30 -41.58
CA ASN A 696 11.01 9.60 -42.05
C ASN A 696 10.14 9.47 -43.31
N THR A 697 9.49 10.56 -43.71
CA THR A 697 8.95 10.69 -45.07
C THR A 697 10.09 10.66 -46.09
N ALA A 698 9.79 10.34 -47.36
CA ALA A 698 10.79 10.41 -48.42
C ALA A 698 11.44 11.80 -48.47
N ASN A 699 10.67 12.88 -48.36
CA ASN A 699 11.24 14.22 -48.32
C ASN A 699 12.19 14.46 -47.13
N GLY A 700 11.85 13.94 -45.96
CA GLY A 700 12.71 14.03 -44.78
C GLY A 700 14.03 13.24 -44.91
N PHE A 701 14.11 12.29 -45.85
CA PHE A 701 15.36 11.62 -46.23
C PHE A 701 16.13 12.31 -47.37
N GLY A 702 15.65 13.46 -47.87
CA GLY A 702 16.32 14.25 -48.89
C GLY A 702 15.82 14.04 -50.33
N TYR A 703 14.75 13.28 -50.55
CA TYR A 703 14.16 13.13 -51.88
C TYR A 703 13.44 14.42 -52.30
N THR A 704 13.68 14.90 -53.52
CA THR A 704 13.23 16.23 -53.99
C THR A 704 11.83 16.26 -54.60
N ASN A 705 11.29 15.09 -54.96
CA ASN A 705 9.92 14.95 -55.47
C ASN A 705 8.89 15.26 -54.37
N ARG A 706 7.60 15.43 -54.70
CA ARG A 706 6.53 15.66 -53.69
C ARG A 706 5.52 14.53 -53.66
N GLY A 707 4.97 14.24 -52.47
CA GLY A 707 3.89 13.28 -52.27
C GLY A 707 4.25 11.88 -52.77
N VAL A 708 3.33 11.24 -53.49
CA VAL A 708 3.50 9.86 -54.01
C VAL A 708 4.75 9.71 -54.90
N ALA A 709 5.16 10.75 -55.62
CA ALA A 709 6.37 10.72 -56.45
C ALA A 709 7.67 10.66 -55.62
N ALA A 710 7.65 11.16 -54.37
CA ALA A 710 8.76 11.04 -53.44
C ALA A 710 8.82 9.60 -52.87
N ASP A 711 7.67 9.04 -52.52
CA ASP A 711 7.57 7.65 -52.07
C ASP A 711 8.03 6.67 -53.14
N LEU A 712 7.63 6.88 -54.40
CA LEU A 712 8.08 6.05 -55.52
C LEU A 712 9.61 6.07 -55.66
N ALA A 713 10.24 7.24 -55.54
CA ALA A 713 11.69 7.35 -55.61
C ALA A 713 12.38 6.58 -54.48
N PHE A 714 11.85 6.68 -53.25
CA PHE A 714 12.32 5.88 -52.12
C PHE A 714 12.15 4.36 -52.38
N LEU A 715 10.95 3.95 -52.79
CA LEU A 715 10.61 2.55 -53.05
C LEU A 715 11.43 1.93 -54.19
N THR A 716 11.88 2.75 -55.14
CA THR A 716 12.70 2.32 -56.27
C THR A 716 14.19 2.28 -55.93
N GLU A 717 14.69 3.23 -55.13
CA GLU A 717 16.09 3.24 -54.69
C GLU A 717 16.37 2.12 -53.66
N CYS A 718 15.35 1.75 -52.87
CA CYS A 718 15.43 0.79 -51.77
C CYS A 718 16.61 1.11 -50.84
N PRO A 719 16.65 2.30 -50.23
CA PRO A 719 17.75 2.66 -49.36
C PRO A 719 17.76 1.71 -48.15
N PRO A 720 18.90 1.05 -47.86
CA PRO A 720 18.99 0.19 -46.69
C PRO A 720 18.82 1.04 -45.44
N ASN A 721 18.40 0.40 -44.35
CA ASN A 721 18.43 1.00 -43.01
C ASN A 721 17.48 2.21 -42.83
N LYS A 722 16.58 2.45 -43.77
CA LYS A 722 15.59 3.54 -43.70
C LYS A 722 14.18 2.97 -43.83
N MET A 723 13.25 3.48 -43.02
CA MET A 723 11.83 3.20 -43.16
C MET A 723 11.09 4.44 -43.62
N LEU A 724 10.35 4.29 -44.72
CA LEU A 724 9.46 5.28 -45.27
C LEU A 724 8.20 5.40 -44.43
N ILE A 725 7.88 6.63 -44.04
CA ILE A 725 6.53 7.07 -43.66
C ILE A 725 5.80 7.40 -44.96
N ALA A 726 4.86 6.53 -45.36
CA ALA A 726 4.23 6.61 -46.66
C ALA A 726 3.13 7.67 -46.70
N ASN A 727 2.99 8.37 -47.82
CA ASN A 727 1.92 9.33 -48.05
C ASN A 727 0.56 8.61 -48.27
N LEU A 728 -0.55 9.36 -48.15
CA LEU A 728 -1.92 8.83 -48.31
C LEU A 728 -2.18 8.03 -49.61
N GLY A 729 -1.46 8.36 -50.69
CA GLY A 729 -1.56 7.68 -51.99
C GLY A 729 -0.72 6.40 -52.11
N THR A 730 0.10 6.09 -51.10
CA THR A 730 0.91 4.88 -51.00
C THR A 730 0.26 4.00 -49.93
N ARG A 731 -0.05 2.74 -50.26
CA ARG A 731 -0.96 1.93 -49.41
C ARG A 731 -0.41 1.60 -48.02
N PRO A 732 0.81 1.03 -47.85
CA PRO A 732 1.33 0.68 -46.52
C PRO A 732 1.42 1.91 -45.62
N ASP A 733 1.28 1.73 -44.31
CA ASP A 733 1.47 2.81 -43.34
C ASP A 733 2.97 3.06 -43.06
N GLY A 734 3.81 2.06 -43.35
CA GLY A 734 5.27 2.21 -43.46
C GLY A 734 5.90 1.11 -44.32
N ALA A 735 7.09 1.37 -44.88
CA ALA A 735 7.81 0.41 -45.72
C ALA A 735 9.34 0.55 -45.60
N TRP A 736 10.07 -0.57 -45.65
CA TRP A 736 11.53 -0.59 -45.68
C TRP A 736 12.05 -1.79 -46.49
N PHE A 737 13.34 -1.77 -46.80
CA PHE A 737 14.03 -2.85 -47.52
C PHE A 737 15.20 -3.37 -46.70
N PHE A 738 15.45 -4.67 -46.81
CA PHE A 738 16.64 -5.29 -46.24
C PHE A 738 17.86 -5.05 -47.13
N SER A 739 19.06 -5.23 -46.57
CA SER A 739 20.33 -4.89 -47.24
C SER A 739 20.53 -5.57 -48.60
N ASP A 740 19.96 -6.77 -48.80
CA ASP A 740 20.04 -7.49 -50.07
C ASP A 740 18.98 -7.09 -51.12
N LYS A 741 18.08 -6.16 -50.77
CA LYS A 741 16.96 -5.63 -51.58
C LYS A 741 15.98 -6.67 -52.13
N ARG A 742 16.11 -7.94 -51.73
CA ARG A 742 15.20 -9.02 -52.16
C ARG A 742 14.11 -9.31 -51.14
N TYR A 743 14.26 -8.78 -49.94
CA TYR A 743 13.23 -8.81 -48.91
C TYR A 743 12.85 -7.39 -48.54
N ALA A 744 11.59 -7.22 -48.17
CA ALA A 744 11.07 -5.96 -47.68
C ALA A 744 10.30 -6.17 -46.38
N GLY A 745 10.01 -5.09 -45.71
CA GLY A 745 9.05 -5.11 -44.62
C GLY A 745 8.12 -3.91 -44.65
N SER A 746 6.95 -4.08 -44.05
CA SER A 746 5.84 -3.14 -44.15
C SER A 746 5.02 -3.09 -42.86
N LEU A 747 4.43 -1.93 -42.60
CA LEU A 747 3.50 -1.71 -41.49
C LEU A 747 2.08 -1.45 -42.00
N ALA A 748 1.11 -1.98 -41.26
CA ALA A 748 -0.31 -1.71 -41.41
C ALA A 748 -0.94 -1.51 -40.04
N ILE A 749 -1.39 -0.29 -39.74
CA ILE A 749 -1.74 0.16 -38.40
C ILE A 749 -3.18 0.67 -38.39
N LYS A 750 -4.00 0.15 -37.47
CA LYS A 750 -5.41 0.53 -37.29
C LYS A 750 -5.72 0.69 -35.81
N PHE A 751 -6.19 1.87 -35.43
CA PHE A 751 -6.64 2.19 -34.08
C PHE A 751 -8.12 2.56 -34.12
N TYR A 752 -8.91 1.88 -33.31
CA TYR A 752 -10.34 2.14 -33.16
C TYR A 752 -10.69 2.21 -31.67
N SER A 753 -11.78 2.91 -31.34
CA SER A 753 -12.33 2.95 -29.97
C SER A 753 -13.11 1.67 -29.60
N SER A 754 -13.25 0.74 -30.54
CA SER A 754 -13.96 -0.54 -30.46
C SER A 754 -13.31 -1.52 -31.42
N SER A 755 -13.69 -2.81 -31.41
CA SER A 755 -13.10 -3.79 -32.33
C SER A 755 -13.10 -3.34 -33.80
N VAL A 756 -11.98 -3.55 -34.49
CA VAL A 756 -11.74 -3.19 -35.89
C VAL A 756 -12.72 -3.98 -36.77
N PRO A 757 -13.49 -3.31 -37.66
CA PRO A 757 -14.41 -4.00 -38.56
C PRO A 757 -13.71 -5.00 -39.48
N GLN A 758 -14.34 -6.15 -39.76
CA GLN A 758 -13.76 -7.21 -40.57
C GLN A 758 -13.33 -6.75 -41.98
N ASP A 759 -14.13 -5.88 -42.61
CA ASP A 759 -13.79 -5.30 -43.92
C ASP A 759 -12.56 -4.38 -43.83
N THR A 760 -12.39 -3.69 -42.70
CA THR A 760 -11.22 -2.84 -42.45
C THR A 760 -9.98 -3.69 -42.23
N HIS A 761 -10.07 -4.78 -41.46
CA HIS A 761 -8.99 -5.76 -41.31
C HIS A 761 -8.57 -6.34 -42.67
N THR A 762 -9.53 -6.74 -43.50
CA THR A 762 -9.28 -7.30 -44.84
C THR A 762 -8.60 -6.28 -45.79
N ASP A 763 -9.01 -5.01 -45.74
CA ASP A 763 -8.32 -3.93 -46.46
C ASP A 763 -6.91 -3.71 -45.90
N ASN A 764 -6.73 -3.80 -44.58
CA ASN A 764 -5.43 -3.67 -43.94
C ASN A 764 -4.46 -4.76 -44.39
N GLU A 765 -4.91 -6.02 -44.48
CA GLU A 765 -4.21 -7.18 -45.04
C GLU A 765 -3.80 -7.03 -46.51
N THR A 766 -4.43 -6.16 -47.28
CA THR A 766 -4.00 -5.90 -48.67
C THR A 766 -3.14 -4.64 -48.74
N SER A 767 -3.27 -3.72 -47.79
CA SER A 767 -2.55 -2.45 -47.76
C SER A 767 -1.07 -2.58 -47.41
N SER A 768 -0.68 -3.54 -46.57
CA SER A 768 0.74 -3.78 -46.23
C SER A 768 1.51 -4.52 -47.32
N ASP A 769 0.89 -4.94 -48.42
CA ASP A 769 1.63 -5.60 -49.50
C ASP A 769 2.32 -4.52 -50.34
N ILE A 770 3.65 -4.43 -50.21
CA ILE A 770 4.45 -3.45 -50.96
C ILE A 770 4.26 -3.64 -52.47
N ARG A 771 4.03 -4.87 -52.94
CA ARG A 771 3.78 -5.15 -54.36
C ARG A 771 2.50 -4.46 -54.86
N ALA A 772 1.57 -4.17 -53.95
CA ALA A 772 0.27 -3.55 -54.21
C ALA A 772 0.21 -2.05 -53.83
N CYS A 773 1.35 -1.39 -53.56
CA CYS A 773 1.44 -0.02 -53.05
C CYS A 773 0.59 1.03 -53.79
N PHE A 774 0.36 0.86 -55.09
CA PHE A 774 -0.37 1.80 -55.96
C PHE A 774 -1.68 1.24 -56.53
N LEU A 775 -2.22 0.19 -55.93
CA LEU A 775 -3.52 -0.40 -56.27
C LEU A 775 -4.64 0.23 -55.44
N LYS A 776 -5.89 -0.06 -55.81
CA LYS A 776 -7.06 0.20 -54.95
C LYS A 776 -7.17 -0.85 -53.85
N LYS A 777 -8.08 -0.61 -52.90
CA LYS A 777 -8.37 -1.51 -51.77
C LYS A 777 -8.71 -2.94 -52.21
N ASP A 778 -9.45 -3.06 -53.30
CA ASP A 778 -9.87 -4.33 -53.92
C ASP A 778 -8.78 -4.97 -54.81
N GLY A 779 -7.55 -4.42 -54.84
CA GLY A 779 -6.47 -4.87 -55.70
C GLY A 779 -6.59 -4.45 -57.16
N SER A 780 -7.64 -3.73 -57.56
CA SER A 780 -7.81 -3.25 -58.92
C SER A 780 -6.88 -2.05 -59.24
N PRO A 781 -6.58 -1.77 -60.51
CA PRO A 781 -5.78 -0.62 -60.89
C PRO A 781 -6.39 0.70 -60.43
N ASN A 782 -5.57 1.57 -59.82
CA ASN A 782 -5.95 2.94 -59.51
C ASN A 782 -5.59 3.87 -60.68
N ALA A 783 -6.59 4.34 -61.42
CA ALA A 783 -6.39 5.17 -62.62
C ALA A 783 -5.59 6.46 -62.31
N THR A 784 -5.76 7.04 -61.13
CA THR A 784 -5.05 8.25 -60.69
C THR A 784 -3.57 8.00 -60.40
N LEU A 785 -3.19 6.75 -60.12
CA LEU A 785 -1.81 6.33 -59.80
C LEU A 785 -1.20 5.43 -60.87
N ALA A 786 -1.83 5.30 -62.05
CA ALA A 786 -1.44 4.35 -63.08
C ALA A 786 0.01 4.55 -63.55
N ASN A 787 0.46 5.80 -63.68
CA ASN A 787 1.84 6.11 -64.08
C ASN A 787 2.85 5.68 -62.99
N PHE A 788 2.59 6.02 -61.72
CA PHE A 788 3.45 5.61 -60.60
C PHE A 788 3.50 4.08 -60.44
N ARG A 789 2.36 3.41 -60.63
CA ARG A 789 2.29 1.95 -60.67
C ARG A 789 3.16 1.39 -61.77
N HIS A 790 3.02 1.88 -62.99
CA HIS A 790 3.78 1.40 -64.14
C HIS A 790 5.29 1.61 -63.94
N GLU A 791 5.70 2.77 -63.44
CA GLU A 791 7.10 3.06 -63.10
C GLU A 791 7.63 2.11 -62.01
N PHE A 792 6.82 1.85 -60.96
CA PHE A 792 7.21 0.93 -59.90
C PHE A 792 7.32 -0.53 -60.39
N GLU A 793 6.38 -1.00 -61.20
CA GLU A 793 6.44 -2.34 -61.81
C GLU A 793 7.65 -2.46 -62.74
N THR A 794 7.93 -1.42 -63.53
CA THR A 794 9.07 -1.39 -64.48
C THR A 794 10.42 -1.34 -63.77
N SER A 795 10.48 -0.84 -62.53
CA SER A 795 11.70 -0.89 -61.72
C SER A 795 12.19 -2.33 -61.43
N GLY A 796 11.30 -3.33 -61.58
CA GLY A 796 11.59 -4.73 -61.29
C GLY A 796 11.63 -5.05 -59.78
N ILE A 797 11.53 -4.05 -58.91
CA ILE A 797 11.51 -4.24 -57.45
C ILE A 797 10.32 -5.12 -57.02
N PRO A 798 9.06 -4.85 -57.41
CA PRO A 798 7.92 -5.65 -56.94
C PRO A 798 8.04 -7.14 -57.28
N SER A 799 8.48 -7.44 -58.50
CA SER A 799 8.71 -8.81 -58.98
C SER A 799 9.98 -9.47 -58.42
N GLY A 800 10.92 -8.66 -57.93
CA GLY A 800 12.19 -9.13 -57.36
C GLY A 800 12.11 -9.54 -55.89
N LEU A 801 11.02 -9.16 -55.19
CA LEU A 801 10.83 -9.48 -53.78
C LEU A 801 10.50 -10.96 -53.56
N ARG A 802 11.34 -11.62 -52.77
CA ARG A 802 11.25 -13.05 -52.39
C ARG A 802 10.51 -13.30 -51.08
N GLY A 803 9.98 -12.24 -50.47
CA GLY A 803 9.16 -12.32 -49.26
C GLY A 803 9.08 -10.95 -48.57
N ILE A 804 7.98 -10.73 -47.86
CA ILE A 804 7.73 -9.49 -47.10
C ILE A 804 7.44 -9.84 -45.64
N LEU A 805 8.09 -9.15 -44.71
CA LEU A 805 7.68 -9.13 -43.30
C LEU A 805 6.60 -8.08 -43.09
N ARG A 806 5.38 -8.52 -42.79
CA ARG A 806 4.18 -7.67 -42.74
C ARG A 806 3.67 -7.61 -41.32
N ILE A 807 3.87 -6.46 -40.67
CA ILE A 807 3.48 -6.27 -39.28
C ILE A 807 2.17 -5.47 -39.23
N HIS A 808 1.16 -6.10 -38.66
CA HIS A 808 -0.19 -5.59 -38.50
C HIS A 808 -0.42 -5.25 -37.04
N ILE A 809 -0.82 -4.00 -36.78
CA ILE A 809 -1.15 -3.53 -35.43
C ILE A 809 -2.59 -3.06 -35.47
N GLU A 810 -3.49 -3.82 -34.86
CA GLU A 810 -4.94 -3.63 -34.95
C GLU A 810 -5.54 -3.63 -33.55
N LEU A 811 -5.84 -2.43 -33.03
CA LEU A 811 -6.23 -2.22 -31.64
C LEU A 811 -7.67 -1.68 -31.52
N PRO A 812 -8.48 -2.17 -30.56
CA PRO A 812 -8.14 -3.19 -29.56
C PRO A 812 -8.05 -4.61 -30.13
N ASP A 813 -9.04 -5.10 -30.89
CA ASP A 813 -9.05 -6.43 -31.53
C ASP A 813 -9.86 -6.39 -32.84
N VAL A 814 -9.93 -7.49 -33.61
CA VAL A 814 -10.76 -7.58 -34.83
C VAL A 814 -12.14 -8.14 -34.50
N GLN A 815 -13.19 -7.58 -35.11
CA GLN A 815 -14.56 -8.10 -34.96
C GLN A 815 -14.67 -9.54 -35.45
N ASN A 816 -15.21 -10.43 -34.62
CA ASN A 816 -15.48 -11.84 -34.94
C ASN A 816 -14.23 -12.69 -35.25
N GLY A 817 -13.03 -12.25 -34.84
CA GLY A 817 -11.82 -13.04 -35.04
C GLY A 817 -10.63 -12.56 -34.22
N MET A 818 -9.70 -13.47 -33.95
CA MET A 818 -8.38 -13.14 -33.40
C MET A 818 -7.33 -13.47 -34.47
N PRO A 819 -6.83 -12.46 -35.22
CA PRO A 819 -5.83 -12.68 -36.24
C PRO A 819 -4.57 -13.31 -35.63
N ALA A 820 -4.10 -14.38 -36.25
CA ALA A 820 -2.91 -15.09 -35.80
C ALA A 820 -1.73 -14.84 -36.76
N THR A 821 -0.54 -14.72 -36.18
CA THR A 821 0.71 -14.67 -36.94
C THR A 821 0.86 -15.95 -37.77
N HIS A 822 1.08 -15.81 -39.08
CA HIS A 822 1.16 -16.94 -40.01
C HIS A 822 2.06 -16.63 -41.20
N ILE A 823 2.43 -17.67 -41.95
CA ILE A 823 3.13 -17.52 -43.23
C ILE A 823 2.09 -17.62 -44.34
N ARG A 824 2.08 -16.61 -45.23
CA ARG A 824 1.22 -16.56 -46.40
C ARG A 824 2.05 -16.88 -47.64
N THR A 825 1.76 -17.99 -48.28
CA THR A 825 2.41 -18.39 -49.53
C THR A 825 1.59 -17.92 -50.73
N ASP A 826 2.21 -17.19 -51.65
CA ASP A 826 1.62 -16.85 -52.93
C ASP A 826 1.49 -18.14 -53.78
N PRO A 827 0.28 -18.55 -54.18
CA PRO A 827 0.07 -19.79 -54.91
C PRO A 827 0.63 -19.77 -56.34
N ALA A 828 0.85 -18.59 -56.93
CA ALA A 828 1.37 -18.45 -58.29
C ALA A 828 2.91 -18.42 -58.32
N THR A 829 3.54 -17.79 -57.34
CA THR A 829 5.00 -17.57 -57.33
C THR A 829 5.73 -18.45 -56.32
N GLY A 830 5.03 -19.04 -55.35
CA GLY A 830 5.61 -19.79 -54.23
C GLY A 830 6.34 -18.90 -53.22
N VAL A 831 6.25 -17.58 -53.35
CA VAL A 831 6.88 -16.62 -52.44
C VAL A 831 6.13 -16.61 -51.11
N GLU A 832 6.87 -16.59 -50.01
CA GLU A 832 6.32 -16.61 -48.65
C GLU A 832 6.46 -15.23 -48.00
N ASP A 833 5.32 -14.68 -47.55
CA ASP A 833 5.26 -13.49 -46.71
C ASP A 833 4.99 -13.91 -45.26
N VAL A 834 5.62 -13.22 -44.31
CA VAL A 834 5.39 -13.43 -42.88
C VAL A 834 4.39 -12.39 -42.40
N MET A 835 3.20 -12.82 -42.02
CA MET A 835 2.15 -11.99 -41.47
C MET A 835 2.24 -12.02 -39.94
N VAL A 836 2.54 -10.89 -39.30
CA VAL A 836 2.60 -10.74 -37.84
C VAL A 836 1.45 -9.86 -37.39
N TYR A 837 0.60 -10.34 -36.49
CA TYR A 837 -0.53 -9.58 -35.95
C TYR A 837 -0.34 -9.26 -34.48
N ILE A 838 -0.54 -7.99 -34.14
CA ILE A 838 -0.45 -7.44 -32.79
C ILE A 838 -1.79 -6.75 -32.47
N ASN A 839 -2.44 -7.17 -31.40
CA ASN A 839 -3.71 -6.66 -30.89
C ASN A 839 -3.69 -6.62 -29.36
N LEU A 840 -4.79 -6.26 -28.71
CA LEU A 840 -4.86 -6.11 -27.25
C LEU A 840 -4.55 -7.43 -26.54
N SER A 841 -4.97 -8.55 -27.10
CA SER A 841 -4.78 -9.89 -26.51
C SER A 841 -3.32 -10.36 -26.45
N ASN A 842 -2.46 -9.88 -27.36
CA ASN A 842 -1.09 -10.40 -27.50
C ASN A 842 -0.01 -9.30 -27.54
N MET A 843 -0.40 -8.03 -27.37
CA MET A 843 0.54 -6.91 -27.37
C MET A 843 1.56 -7.05 -26.24
N ASP A 844 1.13 -7.50 -25.05
CA ASP A 844 2.01 -7.75 -23.91
C ASP A 844 3.03 -8.87 -24.22
N ASP A 845 2.58 -9.94 -24.88
CA ASP A 845 3.40 -11.09 -25.28
C ASP A 845 4.49 -10.72 -26.28
N PHE A 846 4.20 -9.79 -27.19
CA PHE A 846 5.19 -9.27 -28.12
C PHE A 846 6.34 -8.55 -27.40
N PHE A 847 6.06 -7.93 -26.24
CA PHE A 847 7.06 -7.24 -25.41
C PHE A 847 7.64 -8.12 -24.27
N PHE A 848 7.20 -9.38 -24.14
CA PHE A 848 7.58 -10.26 -23.04
C PHE A 848 8.65 -11.29 -23.44
N GLU A 849 9.74 -11.35 -22.68
CA GLU A 849 10.90 -12.21 -22.99
C GLU A 849 10.81 -13.64 -22.45
N GLY A 850 9.81 -13.93 -21.61
CA GLY A 850 9.71 -15.17 -20.83
C GLY A 850 8.67 -16.20 -21.29
N ILE A 851 8.14 -16.11 -22.52
CA ILE A 851 7.05 -16.98 -22.97
C ILE A 851 7.53 -18.44 -23.16
N GLU A 852 6.95 -19.37 -22.39
CA GLU A 852 7.12 -20.82 -22.59
C GLU A 852 6.04 -21.46 -23.50
N GLU A 853 4.80 -20.95 -23.50
CA GLU A 853 3.72 -21.42 -24.40
C GLU A 853 3.84 -20.78 -25.80
N HIS A 854 3.79 -21.58 -26.87
CA HIS A 854 4.15 -21.14 -28.24
C HIS A 854 5.61 -20.70 -28.42
N ARG A 855 6.51 -21.08 -27.50
CA ARG A 855 7.96 -20.89 -27.64
C ARG A 855 8.47 -21.33 -29.01
N GLY A 856 7.90 -22.38 -29.61
CA GLY A 856 8.26 -22.85 -30.95
C GLY A 856 8.01 -21.82 -32.06
N ASP A 857 6.90 -21.11 -32.03
CA ASP A 857 6.51 -20.15 -33.07
C ASP A 857 7.18 -18.80 -32.84
N VAL A 858 7.33 -18.38 -31.59
CA VAL A 858 8.14 -17.22 -31.20
C VAL A 858 9.62 -17.45 -31.51
N VAL A 859 10.15 -18.66 -31.30
CA VAL A 859 11.51 -19.04 -31.69
C VAL A 859 11.64 -19.12 -33.21
N LYS A 860 10.64 -19.62 -33.96
CA LYS A 860 10.63 -19.55 -35.43
C LYS A 860 10.63 -18.11 -35.93
N LEU A 861 9.77 -17.24 -35.40
CA LEU A 861 9.72 -15.82 -35.75
C LEU A 861 11.04 -15.12 -35.41
N LYS A 862 11.60 -15.34 -34.21
CA LYS A 862 12.91 -14.82 -33.80
C LYS A 862 14.06 -15.40 -34.65
N ASN A 863 13.96 -16.63 -35.12
CA ASN A 863 14.93 -17.25 -36.01
C ASN A 863 14.82 -16.75 -37.46
N ILE A 864 13.61 -16.47 -37.95
CA ILE A 864 13.38 -15.83 -39.25
C ILE A 864 13.91 -14.39 -39.22
N ILE A 865 13.59 -13.62 -38.17
CA ILE A 865 14.13 -12.28 -37.94
C ILE A 865 15.67 -12.33 -37.82
N ARG A 866 16.26 -13.28 -37.08
CA ARG A 866 17.73 -13.47 -37.03
C ARG A 866 18.32 -13.85 -38.37
N PHE A 867 17.68 -14.74 -39.12
CA PHE A 867 18.17 -15.23 -40.41
C PHE A 867 18.17 -14.12 -41.47
N VAL A 868 17.15 -13.26 -41.45
CA VAL A 868 17.05 -12.08 -42.32
C VAL A 868 18.01 -10.97 -41.87
N CYS A 869 18.29 -10.82 -40.56
CA CYS A 869 19.21 -9.80 -40.04
C CYS A 869 20.71 -10.20 -40.07
N GLN A 870 21.06 -11.47 -40.29
CA GLN A 870 22.44 -11.97 -40.34
C GLN A 870 23.04 -12.07 -41.75
N LYS A 871 22.30 -11.73 -42.81
CA LYS A 871 22.80 -11.70 -44.20
C LYS A 871 22.82 -10.30 -44.79
#